data_AF-A0A484B324-F1
#
_entry.id   AF-A0A484B324-F1
#
_cell.length_a   1.000
_cell.length_b   1.000
_cell.length_c   1.000
_cell.angle_alpha   90.00
_cell.angle_beta   90.00
_cell.angle_gamma   90.00
#
_symmetry.space_group_name_H-M   'P 1'
#
loop_
_entity.id
_entity.type
_entity.pdbx_description
1 polymer ?
#
loop_
_entity_poly.entity_id
_entity_poly.type
_entity_poly.pdbx_seq_one_letter_code
_entity_poly.pdbx_strand_id
1 'polypeptide(L)'
;MRLNRACSAELVNKKLKRTYTGFRPVVLSAERYDGIVGRSIQRDSKEYLEAIAEEQRYAKYLQNGNAALQRRFTNMRDLTGKNDEELLAARDKVLAEATKNRKTQDLMDKRRKQRIMRANELLTMLKPGPRGLHAALIESETIYQRRYHDELNAEIAEKARHQELLDEQQCPQILIPFGCASEEQDKAQQLAKAKEARSRYLEAIETKRQLKEAEREQNLFDSIVEREQYKCIMEKEQQKRKELAEKRREFCRNAYQEALKEKAEKARFEAMADAVDDRIICVDKAAHRHLDSRYSHQMKELREKRMRHLAAAAQQHCQVQRAKQQELEQQRERAEQSHQKAEEADELKRKLQIAKLAKERRQYEQEYLLHRGDKAQRLAEIRRFELASRLKNESANEQFAASVKRDQDEEAAELRKILLGQRDEFLAQREEELMRISPCAEDPNLDDDFNYFAAAAKAMEESKAQGRPLYPIAKAAELYRRDNQLDMVPQGQVVRRKKIRDYCWPGYVSKAELAYRKYEHRERCKIKQEKVRRDMFDNCLKITKMAAEERPFRQCVQECPMKLMQHRGMPAIASQETIELPAHSCEESPLPAGRCPSLQTPSQEEWKCAPEDQQSASFKTAPSKSDTTLQPAISHHSQRAAAGRDRSVYTLSRSSARGPDLTRCWTSPPQTQAKAANIPVISSINQKDAAHQSPKPFGPAKLEQFD
;
A
#
# COMPACT_ATOMS: atom_id res chain seq x y z
N MET A 1 30.84 60.05 -61.68
CA MET A 1 31.11 61.50 -61.62
C MET A 1 30.12 62.26 -62.49
N ARG A 2 29.21 63.00 -61.86
CA ARG A 2 28.54 64.21 -62.37
C ARG A 2 27.83 64.79 -61.15
N LEU A 3 28.50 65.73 -60.51
CA LEU A 3 27.90 66.63 -59.52
C LEU A 3 26.95 67.56 -60.29
N ASN A 4 25.76 67.80 -59.76
CA ASN A 4 25.13 69.11 -59.91
C ASN A 4 24.30 69.45 -58.66
N ARG A 5 24.67 70.61 -58.15
CA ARG A 5 24.03 71.45 -57.13
C ARG A 5 22.56 71.71 -57.47
N ALA A 6 21.70 71.90 -56.47
CA ALA A 6 21.48 73.24 -55.90
C ALA A 6 20.31 73.28 -54.89
N CYS A 7 20.39 74.30 -54.04
CA CYS A 7 19.33 74.97 -53.26
C CYS A 7 19.21 74.60 -51.78
N SER A 8 20.15 75.16 -51.02
CA SER A 8 19.89 75.70 -49.68
C SER A 8 18.85 76.84 -49.78
N ALA A 9 17.64 76.58 -49.32
CA ALA A 9 16.65 77.61 -49.05
C ALA A 9 16.72 78.00 -47.57
N GLU A 10 17.11 79.24 -47.29
CA GLU A 10 17.01 79.85 -45.97
C GLU A 10 15.54 80.09 -45.63
N LEU A 11 15.04 79.52 -44.52
CA LEU A 11 13.74 79.88 -43.98
C LEU A 11 13.88 80.98 -42.94
N VAL A 12 13.67 82.19 -43.46
CA VAL A 12 13.33 83.43 -42.76
C VAL A 12 12.26 83.15 -41.69
N ASN A 13 12.65 83.24 -40.42
CA ASN A 13 11.73 83.28 -39.29
C ASN A 13 10.92 84.59 -39.31
N LYS A 14 9.86 84.63 -40.12
CA LYS A 14 8.81 85.66 -40.01
C LYS A 14 8.11 85.47 -38.68
N LYS A 15 8.45 86.30 -37.69
CA LYS A 15 7.65 86.48 -36.48
C LYS A 15 6.26 87.02 -36.87
N LEU A 16 5.33 86.11 -37.12
CA LEU A 16 3.91 86.45 -37.16
C LEU A 16 3.50 86.85 -35.75
N LYS A 17 3.38 88.17 -35.52
CA LYS A 17 2.63 88.72 -34.40
C LYS A 17 1.19 88.24 -34.52
N ARG A 18 0.83 87.15 -33.85
CA ARG A 18 -0.58 86.83 -33.62
C ARG A 18 -1.07 87.73 -32.50
N THR A 19 -1.87 88.70 -32.91
CA THR A 19 -2.72 89.53 -32.08
C THR A 19 -3.52 88.64 -31.14
N TYR A 20 -3.38 88.87 -29.84
CA TYR A 20 -4.18 88.26 -28.80
C TYR A 20 -5.59 88.86 -28.87
N THR A 21 -6.38 88.40 -29.82
CA THR A 21 -7.83 88.61 -29.84
C THR A 21 -8.40 87.64 -28.81
N GLY A 22 -9.08 88.20 -27.80
CA GLY A 22 -9.58 87.46 -26.65
C GLY A 22 -10.33 86.19 -27.09
N PHE A 23 -9.79 85.04 -26.68
CA PHE A 23 -10.51 83.78 -26.72
C PHE A 23 -11.77 83.95 -25.86
N ARG A 24 -12.92 84.16 -26.50
CA ARG A 24 -14.21 83.94 -25.85
C ARG A 24 -14.35 82.42 -25.71
N PRO A 25 -14.51 81.88 -24.49
CA PRO A 25 -14.84 80.47 -24.35
C PRO A 25 -16.18 80.22 -25.03
N VAL A 26 -16.16 79.49 -26.15
CA VAL A 26 -17.38 78.97 -26.75
C VAL A 26 -17.76 77.74 -25.94
N VAL A 27 -18.85 77.83 -25.19
CA VAL A 27 -19.42 76.69 -24.46
C VAL A 27 -20.01 75.74 -25.51
N LEU A 28 -19.29 74.66 -25.81
CA LEU A 28 -19.81 73.56 -26.61
C LEU A 28 -20.65 72.66 -25.72
N SER A 29 -21.77 72.14 -26.22
CA SER A 29 -22.46 71.03 -25.54
C SER A 29 -21.51 69.83 -25.46
N ALA A 30 -21.61 69.04 -24.39
CA ALA A 30 -20.77 67.85 -24.18
C ALA A 30 -20.77 66.94 -25.42
N GLU A 31 -21.93 66.73 -26.04
CA GLU A 31 -22.08 65.95 -27.27
C GLU A 31 -21.28 66.51 -28.47
N ARG A 32 -21.17 67.83 -28.60
CA ARG A 32 -20.37 68.45 -29.68
C ARG A 32 -18.88 68.35 -29.40
N TYR A 33 -18.46 68.49 -28.15
CA TYR A 33 -17.08 68.33 -27.74
C TYR A 33 -16.62 66.88 -27.95
N ASP A 34 -17.39 65.92 -27.44
CA ASP A 34 -17.12 64.49 -27.61
C ASP A 34 -17.18 64.07 -29.08
N GLY A 35 -18.06 64.67 -29.88
CA GLY A 35 -18.11 64.43 -31.32
C GLY A 35 -16.90 65.00 -32.09
N ILE A 36 -16.28 66.09 -31.62
CA ILE A 36 -15.06 66.65 -32.23
C ILE A 36 -13.84 65.83 -31.82
N VAL A 37 -13.72 65.50 -30.52
CA VAL A 37 -12.65 64.65 -29.98
C VAL A 37 -12.74 63.24 -30.55
N GLY A 38 -13.94 62.67 -30.68
CA GLY A 38 -14.15 61.37 -31.31
C GLY A 38 -13.77 61.35 -32.79
N ARG A 39 -14.02 62.44 -33.54
CA ARG A 39 -13.61 62.54 -34.95
C ARG A 39 -12.11 62.76 -35.14
N SER A 40 -11.42 63.44 -34.22
CA SER A 40 -9.95 63.53 -34.27
C SER A 40 -9.33 62.17 -33.94
N ILE A 41 -9.81 61.49 -32.89
CA ILE A 41 -9.32 60.15 -32.52
C ILE A 41 -9.59 59.12 -33.64
N GLN A 42 -10.71 59.23 -34.37
CA GLN A 42 -10.99 58.36 -35.52
C GLN A 42 -10.08 58.64 -36.73
N ARG A 43 -9.62 59.87 -36.94
CA ARG A 43 -8.62 60.16 -37.99
C ARG A 43 -7.26 59.61 -37.60
N ASP A 44 -6.81 59.89 -36.39
CA ASP A 44 -5.53 59.39 -35.87
C ASP A 44 -5.50 57.85 -35.87
N SER A 45 -6.62 57.20 -35.51
CA SER A 45 -6.76 55.74 -35.58
C SER A 45 -6.73 55.19 -37.01
N LYS A 46 -7.26 55.91 -38.00
CA LYS A 46 -7.21 55.48 -39.41
C LYS A 46 -5.82 55.64 -39.98
N GLU A 47 -5.16 56.77 -39.71
CA GLU A 47 -3.77 57.02 -40.12
C GLU A 47 -2.81 55.99 -39.49
N TYR A 48 -3.03 55.63 -38.22
CA TYR A 48 -2.27 54.57 -37.55
C TYR A 48 -2.48 53.19 -38.20
N LEU A 49 -3.72 52.84 -38.58
CA LEU A 49 -4.01 51.58 -39.26
C LEU A 49 -3.45 51.54 -40.68
N GLU A 50 -3.44 52.67 -41.39
CA GLU A 50 -2.83 52.80 -42.72
C GLU A 50 -1.30 52.66 -42.63
N ALA A 51 -0.66 53.29 -41.63
CA ALA A 51 0.77 53.12 -41.36
C ALA A 51 1.14 51.66 -41.08
N ILE A 52 0.36 50.96 -40.25
CA ILE A 52 0.55 49.52 -39.99
C ILE A 52 0.40 48.70 -41.28
N ALA A 53 -0.60 49.01 -42.12
CA ALA A 53 -0.81 48.31 -43.37
C ALA A 53 0.36 48.52 -44.35
N GLU A 54 0.95 49.72 -44.39
CA GLU A 54 2.14 50.02 -45.17
C GLU A 54 3.39 49.31 -44.63
N GLU A 55 3.59 49.30 -43.31
CA GLU A 55 4.67 48.52 -42.67
C GLU A 55 4.55 47.03 -42.97
N GLN A 56 3.34 46.46 -42.92
CA GLN A 56 3.11 45.07 -43.28
C GLN A 56 3.37 44.78 -44.76
N ARG A 57 3.01 45.70 -45.66
CA ARG A 57 3.33 45.59 -47.09
C ARG A 57 4.83 45.64 -47.32
N TYR A 58 5.53 46.55 -46.65
CA TYR A 58 6.97 46.67 -46.73
C TYR A 58 7.68 45.44 -46.14
N ALA A 59 7.22 44.92 -45.01
CA ALA A 59 7.71 43.68 -44.41
C ALA A 59 7.51 42.47 -45.34
N LYS A 60 6.34 42.36 -45.99
CA LYS A 60 6.09 41.30 -47.00
C LYS A 60 6.98 41.47 -48.23
N TYR A 61 7.21 42.70 -48.69
CA TYR A 61 8.13 42.97 -49.78
C TYR A 61 9.56 42.55 -49.43
N LEU A 62 10.04 42.90 -48.24
CA LEU A 62 11.36 42.48 -47.73
C LEU A 62 11.45 40.96 -47.53
N GLN A 63 10.41 40.31 -47.00
CA GLN A 63 10.35 38.85 -46.88
C GLN A 63 10.42 38.18 -48.24
N ASN A 64 9.68 38.67 -49.23
CA ASN A 64 9.72 38.13 -50.59
C ASN A 64 11.07 38.37 -51.27
N GLY A 65 11.68 39.54 -51.06
CA GLY A 65 13.04 39.85 -51.51
C GLY A 65 14.09 38.95 -50.86
N ASN A 66 13.99 38.72 -49.55
CA ASN A 66 14.86 37.81 -48.80
C ASN A 66 14.66 36.35 -49.25
N ALA A 67 13.43 35.90 -49.43
CA ALA A 67 13.14 34.56 -49.97
C ALA A 67 13.70 34.40 -51.40
N ALA A 68 13.63 35.44 -52.24
CA ALA A 68 14.23 35.43 -53.57
C ALA A 68 15.78 35.40 -53.51
N LEU A 69 16.38 36.08 -52.55
CA LEU A 69 17.83 36.00 -52.28
C LEU A 69 18.22 34.61 -51.77
N GLN A 70 17.51 34.06 -50.79
CA GLN A 70 17.74 32.72 -50.25
C GLN A 70 17.63 31.64 -51.34
N ARG A 71 16.72 31.78 -52.31
CA ARG A 71 16.65 30.88 -53.48
C ARG A 71 17.89 30.93 -54.37
N ARG A 72 18.63 32.05 -54.39
CA ARG A 72 19.90 32.17 -55.12
C ARG A 72 21.09 31.62 -54.33
N PHE A 73 20.99 31.55 -53.00
CA PHE A 73 21.98 30.95 -52.12
C PHE A 73 21.60 29.49 -51.80
N THR A 74 21.59 28.61 -52.80
CA THR A 74 21.31 27.17 -52.63
C THR A 74 22.37 26.44 -51.81
N ASN A 75 23.58 27.00 -51.68
CA ASN A 75 24.74 26.34 -51.09
C ASN A 75 24.82 26.42 -49.55
N MET A 76 23.85 27.05 -48.87
CA MET A 76 23.81 27.13 -47.40
C MET A 76 22.88 26.08 -46.75
N ARG A 77 22.07 25.37 -47.54
CA ARG A 77 21.12 24.37 -47.04
C ARG A 77 21.79 23.04 -46.64
N ASP A 78 22.96 22.76 -47.19
CA ASP A 78 23.66 21.48 -47.04
C ASP A 78 24.42 21.29 -45.72
N LEU A 79 24.66 22.35 -44.93
CA LEU A 79 25.47 22.25 -43.70
C LEU A 79 24.65 22.12 -42.40
N THR A 80 23.35 22.41 -42.43
CA THR A 80 22.48 22.33 -41.24
C THR A 80 21.29 21.39 -41.44
N GLY A 81 20.73 21.29 -42.65
CA GLY A 81 19.56 20.44 -42.91
C GLY A 81 19.81 18.94 -42.78
N LYS A 82 20.99 18.45 -43.18
CA LYS A 82 21.31 17.01 -43.13
C LYS A 82 21.42 16.49 -41.69
N ASN A 83 21.99 17.27 -40.78
CA ASN A 83 22.14 16.90 -39.37
C ASN A 83 20.80 16.97 -38.61
N ASP A 84 19.94 17.95 -38.92
CA ASP A 84 18.63 18.09 -38.29
C ASP A 84 17.65 17.01 -38.78
N GLU A 85 17.69 16.64 -40.06
CA GLU A 85 16.91 15.51 -40.60
C GLU A 85 17.37 14.16 -40.02
N GLU A 86 18.67 13.95 -39.82
CA GLU A 86 19.20 12.77 -39.15
C GLU A 86 18.83 12.70 -37.66
N LEU A 87 18.83 13.84 -36.95
CA LEU A 87 18.38 13.94 -35.56
C LEU A 87 16.87 13.71 -35.41
N LEU A 88 16.07 14.25 -36.33
CA LEU A 88 14.63 13.99 -36.39
C LEU A 88 14.36 12.51 -36.72
N ALA A 89 15.07 11.94 -37.68
CA ALA A 89 14.97 10.52 -38.01
C ALA A 89 15.43 9.62 -36.85
N ALA A 90 16.46 10.01 -36.09
CA ALA A 90 16.90 9.29 -34.89
C ALA A 90 15.86 9.37 -33.77
N ARG A 91 15.26 10.54 -33.54
CA ARG A 91 14.16 10.73 -32.59
C ARG A 91 12.93 9.91 -32.98
N ASP A 92 12.57 9.92 -34.26
CA ASP A 92 11.44 9.13 -34.78
C ASP A 92 11.71 7.63 -34.69
N LYS A 93 12.96 7.19 -34.92
CA LYS A 93 13.38 5.81 -34.65
C LYS A 93 13.24 5.44 -33.17
N VAL A 94 13.68 6.29 -32.25
CA VAL A 94 13.54 6.07 -30.79
C VAL A 94 12.06 6.02 -30.38
N LEU A 95 11.21 6.91 -30.91
CA LEU A 95 9.76 6.88 -30.66
C LEU A 95 9.11 5.63 -31.28
N ALA A 96 9.53 5.22 -32.48
CA ALA A 96 9.07 3.99 -33.12
C ALA A 96 9.50 2.73 -32.35
N GLU A 97 10.71 2.71 -31.81
CA GLU A 97 11.21 1.62 -30.95
C GLU A 97 10.49 1.60 -29.59
N ALA A 98 10.25 2.75 -28.97
CA ALA A 98 9.47 2.85 -27.74
C ALA A 98 8.02 2.35 -27.92
N THR A 99 7.38 2.70 -29.04
CA THR A 99 6.04 2.18 -29.36
C THR A 99 6.03 0.69 -29.69
N LYS A 100 7.06 0.17 -30.36
CA LYS A 100 7.24 -1.28 -30.54
C LYS A 100 7.43 -1.99 -29.20
N ASN A 101 8.25 -1.45 -28.31
CA ASN A 101 8.49 -1.99 -26.97
C ASN A 101 7.21 -1.99 -26.10
N ARG A 102 6.39 -0.93 -26.19
CA ARG A 102 5.09 -0.90 -25.52
C ARG A 102 4.14 -1.96 -26.08
N LYS A 103 4.08 -2.10 -27.42
CA LYS A 103 3.26 -3.14 -28.07
C LYS A 103 3.72 -4.55 -27.71
N THR A 104 5.03 -4.80 -27.61
CA THR A 104 5.55 -6.11 -27.19
C THR A 104 5.25 -6.38 -25.72
N GLN A 105 5.37 -5.38 -24.83
CA GLN A 105 4.95 -5.50 -23.43
C GLN A 105 3.45 -5.82 -23.32
N ASP A 106 2.59 -5.09 -24.02
CA ASP A 106 1.14 -5.34 -24.04
C ASP A 106 0.82 -6.77 -24.54
N LEU A 107 1.53 -7.26 -25.56
CA LEU A 107 1.39 -8.63 -26.05
C LEU A 107 1.87 -9.66 -25.03
N MET A 108 2.99 -9.41 -24.35
CA MET A 108 3.51 -10.29 -23.30
C MET A 108 2.58 -10.33 -22.09
N ASP A 109 1.98 -9.21 -21.71
CA ASP A 109 0.97 -9.13 -20.65
C ASP A 109 -0.32 -9.84 -21.03
N LYS A 110 -0.78 -9.72 -22.29
CA LYS A 110 -1.91 -10.51 -22.80
C LYS A 110 -1.60 -12.01 -22.74
N ARG A 111 -0.40 -12.44 -23.18
CA ARG A 111 0.04 -13.84 -23.08
C ARG A 111 0.17 -14.30 -21.63
N ARG A 112 0.64 -13.46 -20.73
CA ARG A 112 0.70 -13.73 -19.28
C ARG A 112 -0.70 -13.91 -18.71
N LYS A 113 -1.63 -13.00 -19.01
CA LYS A 113 -3.03 -13.10 -18.60
C LYS A 113 -3.68 -14.38 -19.12
N GLN A 114 -3.48 -14.73 -20.39
CA GLN A 114 -3.97 -16.00 -20.95
C GLN A 114 -3.39 -17.22 -20.24
N ARG A 115 -2.09 -17.22 -19.92
CA ARG A 115 -1.47 -18.31 -19.13
C ARG A 115 -2.09 -18.42 -17.74
N ILE A 116 -2.34 -17.30 -17.07
CA ILE A 116 -2.99 -17.25 -15.76
C ILE A 116 -4.44 -17.76 -15.85
N MET A 117 -5.21 -17.31 -16.86
CA MET A 117 -6.59 -17.79 -17.05
C MET A 117 -6.62 -19.29 -17.31
N ARG A 118 -5.77 -19.82 -18.19
CA ARG A 118 -5.67 -21.27 -18.44
C ARG A 118 -5.28 -22.05 -17.18
N ALA A 119 -4.35 -21.52 -16.38
CA ALA A 119 -3.97 -22.16 -15.12
C ALA A 119 -5.14 -22.17 -14.13
N ASN A 120 -5.89 -21.06 -14.02
CA ASN A 120 -7.07 -20.98 -13.16
C ASN A 120 -8.18 -21.91 -13.64
N GLU A 121 -8.43 -22.00 -14.95
CA GLU A 121 -9.37 -22.95 -15.55
C GLU A 121 -8.99 -24.40 -15.20
N LEU A 122 -7.72 -24.77 -15.36
CA LEU A 122 -7.23 -26.10 -14.96
C LEU A 122 -7.42 -26.36 -13.47
N LEU A 123 -7.10 -25.39 -12.60
CA LEU A 123 -7.32 -25.51 -11.16
C LEU A 123 -8.81 -25.66 -10.82
N THR A 124 -9.71 -24.98 -11.53
CA THR A 124 -11.16 -25.16 -11.34
C THR A 124 -11.62 -26.55 -11.78
N MET A 125 -11.12 -27.07 -12.90
CA MET A 125 -11.45 -28.43 -13.39
C MET A 125 -10.94 -29.54 -12.47
N LEU A 126 -9.85 -29.30 -11.75
CA LEU A 126 -9.28 -30.25 -10.78
C LEU A 126 -10.05 -30.29 -9.45
N LYS A 127 -10.95 -29.33 -9.19
CA LYS A 127 -11.82 -29.35 -8.00
C LYS A 127 -12.73 -30.59 -8.04
N PRO A 128 -13.10 -31.16 -6.87
CA PRO A 128 -13.86 -32.41 -6.80
C PRO A 128 -15.20 -32.35 -7.53
N GLY A 129 -15.91 -31.21 -7.50
CA GLY A 129 -17.18 -31.02 -8.22
C GLY A 129 -17.01 -31.15 -9.73
N PRO A 130 -16.33 -30.20 -10.41
CA PRO A 130 -16.08 -30.25 -11.85
C PRO A 130 -15.42 -31.57 -12.31
N ARG A 131 -14.51 -32.14 -11.52
CA ARG A 131 -13.93 -33.46 -11.80
C ARG A 131 -14.98 -34.58 -11.81
N GLY A 132 -15.88 -34.58 -10.83
CA GLY A 132 -17.01 -35.53 -10.78
C GLY A 132 -17.98 -35.34 -11.95
N LEU A 133 -18.27 -34.10 -12.34
CA LEU A 133 -19.08 -33.79 -13.52
C LEU A 133 -18.41 -34.28 -14.81
N HIS A 134 -17.11 -34.10 -14.95
CA HIS A 134 -16.36 -34.58 -16.13
C HIS A 134 -16.31 -36.11 -16.19
N ALA A 135 -16.15 -36.78 -15.06
CA ALA A 135 -16.25 -38.24 -14.99
C ALA A 135 -17.63 -38.75 -15.43
N ALA A 136 -18.71 -38.07 -15.00
CA ALA A 136 -20.07 -38.39 -15.43
C ALA A 136 -20.31 -38.13 -16.92
N LEU A 137 -19.71 -37.07 -17.49
CA LEU A 137 -19.72 -36.82 -18.93
C LEU A 137 -19.05 -37.96 -19.70
N ILE A 138 -17.87 -38.42 -19.26
CA ILE A 138 -17.19 -39.57 -19.87
C ILE A 138 -18.05 -40.83 -19.73
N GLU A 139 -18.65 -41.08 -18.56
CA GLU A 139 -19.55 -42.22 -18.35
C GLU A 139 -20.73 -42.18 -19.34
N SER A 140 -21.36 -41.01 -19.50
CA SER A 140 -22.45 -40.83 -20.48
C SER A 140 -22.00 -41.13 -21.93
N GLU A 141 -20.80 -40.70 -22.30
CA GLU A 141 -20.22 -40.95 -23.61
C GLU A 141 -19.91 -42.43 -23.83
N THR A 142 -19.34 -43.10 -22.83
CA THR A 142 -19.05 -44.54 -22.93
C THR A 142 -20.33 -45.36 -23.05
N ILE A 143 -21.42 -45.00 -22.36
CA ILE A 143 -22.71 -45.69 -22.49
C ILE A 143 -23.29 -45.46 -23.89
N TYR A 144 -23.22 -44.23 -24.40
CA TYR A 144 -23.65 -43.91 -25.76
C TYR A 144 -22.87 -44.72 -26.81
N GLN A 145 -21.53 -44.73 -26.72
CA GLN A 145 -20.67 -45.48 -27.63
C GLN A 145 -20.91 -46.99 -27.54
N ARG A 146 -21.12 -47.54 -26.34
CA ARG A 146 -21.46 -48.96 -26.18
C ARG A 146 -22.76 -49.33 -26.89
N ARG A 147 -23.82 -48.53 -26.72
CA ARG A 147 -25.09 -48.75 -27.43
C ARG A 147 -24.91 -48.70 -28.94
N TYR A 148 -24.18 -47.71 -29.43
CA TYR A 148 -23.84 -47.61 -30.85
C TYR A 148 -23.06 -48.83 -31.36
N HIS A 149 -22.08 -49.31 -30.58
CA HIS A 149 -21.32 -50.52 -30.93
C HIS A 149 -22.16 -51.79 -30.86
N ASP A 150 -23.07 -51.92 -29.90
CA ASP A 150 -23.97 -53.07 -29.79
C ASP A 150 -24.93 -53.13 -30.99
N GLU A 151 -25.48 -51.98 -31.40
CA GLU A 151 -26.31 -51.83 -32.60
C GLU A 151 -25.52 -52.19 -33.86
N LEU A 152 -24.31 -51.65 -34.02
CA LEU A 152 -23.43 -51.98 -35.14
C LEU A 152 -23.05 -53.46 -35.17
N ASN A 153 -22.74 -54.05 -34.02
CA ASN A 153 -22.39 -55.46 -33.90
C ASN A 153 -23.59 -56.36 -34.23
N ALA A 154 -24.82 -55.95 -33.87
CA ALA A 154 -26.02 -56.65 -34.27
C ALA A 154 -26.20 -56.62 -35.80
N GLU A 155 -26.01 -55.48 -36.45
CA GLU A 155 -26.05 -55.40 -37.92
C GLU A 155 -24.97 -56.26 -38.59
N ILE A 156 -23.76 -56.26 -38.03
CA ILE A 156 -22.65 -57.10 -38.53
C ILE A 156 -22.99 -58.58 -38.34
N ALA A 157 -23.54 -58.97 -37.19
CA ALA A 157 -23.95 -60.34 -36.91
C ALA A 157 -25.09 -60.81 -37.83
N GLU A 158 -26.06 -59.95 -38.13
CA GLU A 158 -27.12 -60.26 -39.09
C GLU A 158 -26.56 -60.45 -40.51
N LYS A 159 -25.65 -59.57 -40.96
CA LYS A 159 -24.96 -59.71 -42.25
C LYS A 159 -24.11 -60.98 -42.31
N ALA A 160 -23.40 -61.31 -41.23
CA ALA A 160 -22.60 -62.53 -41.12
C ALA A 160 -23.47 -63.79 -41.20
N ARG A 161 -24.58 -63.83 -40.46
CA ARG A 161 -25.56 -64.93 -40.54
C ARG A 161 -26.16 -65.07 -41.94
N HIS A 162 -26.48 -63.96 -42.59
CA HIS A 162 -26.97 -64.00 -43.97
C HIS A 162 -25.90 -64.55 -44.93
N GLN A 163 -24.63 -64.24 -44.72
CA GLN A 163 -23.53 -64.77 -45.52
C GLN A 163 -23.29 -66.26 -45.27
N GLU A 164 -23.31 -66.70 -44.01
CA GLU A 164 -23.23 -68.12 -43.63
C GLU A 164 -24.34 -68.94 -44.31
N LEU A 165 -25.58 -68.44 -44.32
CA LEU A 165 -26.69 -69.09 -45.02
C LEU A 165 -26.48 -69.18 -46.54
N LEU A 166 -25.82 -68.20 -47.16
CA LEU A 166 -25.46 -68.24 -48.58
C LEU A 166 -24.31 -69.23 -48.85
N ASP A 167 -23.33 -69.31 -47.96
CA ASP A 167 -22.19 -70.22 -48.06
C ASP A 167 -22.63 -71.68 -47.85
N GLU A 168 -23.54 -71.95 -46.89
CA GLU A 168 -24.16 -73.26 -46.68
C GLU A 168 -24.95 -73.73 -47.90
N GLN A 169 -25.60 -72.81 -48.64
CA GLN A 169 -26.28 -73.14 -49.90
C GLN A 169 -25.29 -73.48 -51.04
N GLN A 170 -24.04 -73.05 -50.96
CA GLN A 170 -23.02 -73.26 -52.00
C GLN A 170 -22.10 -74.47 -51.73
N CYS A 171 -22.04 -75.00 -50.50
CA CYS A 171 -21.20 -76.15 -50.15
C CYS A 171 -21.96 -77.51 -50.24
N PRO A 172 -21.53 -78.46 -51.09
CA PRO A 172 -22.01 -79.85 -50.98
C PRO A 172 -21.45 -80.51 -49.71
N GLN A 173 -22.27 -81.29 -49.00
CA GLN A 173 -21.87 -82.07 -47.81
C GLN A 173 -20.69 -83.00 -48.12
N ILE A 174 -19.47 -82.60 -47.76
CA ILE A 174 -18.30 -83.47 -47.81
C ILE A 174 -18.37 -84.40 -46.58
N LEU A 175 -18.89 -85.61 -46.77
CA LEU A 175 -18.65 -86.73 -45.86
C LEU A 175 -17.15 -87.01 -45.85
N ILE A 176 -16.49 -86.76 -44.72
CA ILE A 176 -15.15 -87.28 -44.45
C ILE A 176 -15.30 -88.77 -44.11
N PRO A 177 -14.74 -89.71 -44.89
CA PRO A 177 -14.87 -91.14 -44.62
C PRO A 177 -13.95 -91.54 -43.45
N PHE A 178 -14.54 -92.23 -42.48
CA PHE A 178 -13.84 -92.84 -41.34
C PHE A 178 -12.85 -93.91 -41.82
N GLY A 179 -11.58 -93.76 -41.42
CA GLY A 179 -10.58 -94.83 -41.49
C GLY A 179 -10.73 -95.79 -40.32
N CYS A 180 -10.70 -97.10 -40.61
CA CYS A 180 -10.95 -98.21 -39.71
C CYS A 180 -10.00 -98.29 -38.50
N ALA A 181 -10.48 -97.95 -37.32
CA ALA A 181 -10.04 -98.48 -36.03
C ALA A 181 -11.29 -98.77 -35.20
N SER A 182 -11.37 -99.94 -34.54
CA SER A 182 -12.60 -100.39 -33.87
C SER A 182 -13.03 -99.40 -32.78
N GLU A 183 -14.14 -98.69 -33.00
CA GLU A 183 -14.62 -97.59 -32.15
C GLU A 183 -14.80 -97.99 -30.68
N GLU A 184 -15.06 -99.27 -30.39
CA GLU A 184 -15.33 -99.75 -29.04
C GLU A 184 -14.05 -99.83 -28.17
N GLN A 185 -12.89 -100.10 -28.76
CA GLN A 185 -11.62 -100.17 -28.03
C GLN A 185 -11.08 -98.78 -27.69
N ASP A 186 -11.21 -97.82 -28.61
CA ASP A 186 -10.85 -96.43 -28.34
C ASP A 186 -11.81 -95.77 -27.36
N LYS A 187 -13.13 -96.05 -27.43
CA LYS A 187 -14.10 -95.59 -26.43
C LYS A 187 -13.77 -96.15 -25.05
N ALA A 188 -13.38 -97.42 -24.94
CA ALA A 188 -12.99 -98.03 -23.65
C ALA A 188 -11.69 -97.41 -23.08
N GLN A 189 -10.68 -97.20 -23.92
CA GLN A 189 -9.43 -96.55 -23.50
C GLN A 189 -9.62 -95.07 -23.16
N GLN A 190 -10.47 -94.36 -23.89
CA GLN A 190 -10.82 -92.96 -23.59
C GLN A 190 -11.63 -92.86 -22.29
N LEU A 191 -12.55 -93.79 -22.03
CA LEU A 191 -13.30 -93.83 -20.76
C LEU A 191 -12.40 -94.15 -19.57
N ALA A 192 -11.41 -95.04 -19.73
CA ALA A 192 -10.42 -95.33 -18.69
C ALA A 192 -9.54 -94.11 -18.40
N LYS A 193 -9.00 -93.45 -19.44
CA LYS A 193 -8.23 -92.19 -19.32
C LYS A 193 -9.07 -91.06 -18.73
N ALA A 194 -10.35 -90.96 -19.08
CA ALA A 194 -11.26 -89.97 -18.54
C ALA A 194 -11.57 -90.19 -17.05
N LYS A 195 -11.73 -91.46 -16.62
CA LYS A 195 -11.92 -91.80 -15.20
C LYS A 195 -10.67 -91.46 -14.38
N GLU A 196 -9.48 -91.80 -14.88
CA GLU A 196 -8.22 -91.48 -14.22
C GLU A 196 -8.00 -89.96 -14.14
N ALA A 197 -8.24 -89.23 -15.23
CA ALA A 197 -8.20 -87.77 -15.23
C ALA A 197 -9.19 -87.17 -14.22
N ARG A 198 -10.42 -87.70 -14.14
CA ARG A 198 -11.43 -87.24 -13.17
C ARG A 198 -10.99 -87.45 -11.72
N SER A 199 -10.35 -88.57 -11.39
CA SER A 199 -9.82 -88.80 -10.04
C SER A 199 -8.73 -87.79 -9.67
N ARG A 200 -7.77 -87.54 -10.57
CA ARG A 200 -6.73 -86.52 -10.38
C ARG A 200 -7.32 -85.10 -10.25
N TYR A 201 -8.37 -84.79 -11.00
CA TYR A 201 -9.08 -83.51 -10.87
C TYR A 201 -9.78 -83.35 -9.51
N LEU A 202 -10.37 -84.41 -8.96
CA LEU A 202 -11.00 -84.36 -7.64
C LEU A 202 -9.95 -84.19 -6.53
N GLU A 203 -8.84 -84.92 -6.59
CA GLU A 203 -7.70 -84.75 -5.67
C GLU A 203 -7.11 -83.32 -5.77
N ALA A 204 -7.00 -82.76 -6.98
CA ALA A 204 -6.57 -81.37 -7.18
C ALA A 204 -7.56 -80.33 -6.61
N ILE A 205 -8.86 -80.64 -6.56
CA ILE A 205 -9.86 -79.77 -5.95
C ILE A 205 -9.76 -79.85 -4.41
N GLU A 206 -9.57 -81.04 -3.85
CA GLU A 206 -9.44 -81.24 -2.40
C GLU A 206 -8.18 -80.60 -1.84
N THR A 207 -7.03 -80.78 -2.50
CA THR A 207 -5.77 -80.10 -2.15
C THR A 207 -5.92 -78.58 -2.20
N LYS A 208 -6.61 -78.01 -3.22
CA LYS A 208 -6.92 -76.58 -3.26
C LYS A 208 -7.85 -76.12 -2.14
N ARG A 209 -8.77 -76.96 -1.68
CA ARG A 209 -9.64 -76.64 -0.52
C ARG A 209 -8.82 -76.58 0.76
N GLN A 210 -7.94 -77.55 0.99
CA GLN A 210 -7.05 -77.59 2.16
C GLN A 210 -6.09 -76.38 2.19
N LEU A 211 -5.52 -76.00 1.04
CA LEU A 211 -4.69 -74.80 0.93
C LEU A 211 -5.47 -73.53 1.29
N LYS A 212 -6.70 -73.39 0.80
CA LYS A 212 -7.57 -72.25 1.14
C LYS A 212 -7.95 -72.21 2.62
N GLU A 213 -8.12 -73.36 3.25
CA GLU A 213 -8.39 -73.43 4.70
C GLU A 213 -7.15 -73.02 5.50
N ALA A 214 -5.97 -73.51 5.14
CA ALA A 214 -4.70 -73.10 5.74
C ALA A 214 -4.42 -71.60 5.55
N GLU A 215 -4.67 -71.04 4.36
CA GLU A 215 -4.57 -69.59 4.10
C GLU A 215 -5.54 -68.80 4.98
N ARG A 216 -6.78 -69.28 5.18
CA ARG A 216 -7.74 -68.62 6.07
C ARG A 216 -7.26 -68.61 7.52
N GLU A 217 -6.70 -69.72 8.00
CA GLU A 217 -6.14 -69.81 9.35
C GLU A 217 -4.95 -68.86 9.52
N GLN A 218 -4.02 -68.81 8.55
CA GLN A 218 -2.90 -67.86 8.56
C GLN A 218 -3.38 -66.40 8.58
N ASN A 219 -4.34 -66.04 7.71
CA ASN A 219 -4.92 -64.70 7.70
C ASN A 219 -5.59 -64.33 9.04
N LEU A 220 -6.23 -65.30 9.71
CA LEU A 220 -6.79 -65.08 11.05
C LEU A 220 -5.69 -64.83 12.08
N PHE A 221 -4.61 -65.61 12.08
CA PHE A 221 -3.47 -65.39 12.98
C PHE A 221 -2.80 -64.04 12.73
N ASP A 222 -2.54 -63.67 11.48
CA ASP A 222 -1.96 -62.39 11.11
C ASP A 222 -2.84 -61.23 11.58
N SER A 223 -4.16 -61.32 11.39
CA SER A 223 -5.09 -60.30 11.87
C SER A 223 -5.10 -60.14 13.39
N ILE A 224 -4.87 -61.22 14.15
CA ILE A 224 -4.76 -61.19 15.61
C ILE A 224 -3.44 -60.52 16.01
N VAL A 225 -2.33 -60.89 15.36
CA VAL A 225 -1.00 -60.31 15.61
C VAL A 225 -1.01 -58.81 15.31
N GLU A 226 -1.57 -58.39 14.17
CA GLU A 226 -1.70 -56.98 13.81
C GLU A 226 -2.49 -56.20 14.86
N ARG A 227 -3.63 -56.73 15.33
CA ARG A 227 -4.44 -56.09 16.37
C ARG A 227 -3.66 -55.89 17.67
N GLU A 228 -2.87 -56.87 18.10
CA GLU A 228 -2.04 -56.75 19.30
C GLU A 228 -0.87 -55.77 19.12
N GLN A 229 -0.26 -55.74 17.93
CA GLN A 229 0.76 -54.74 17.59
C GLN A 229 0.18 -53.32 17.63
N TYR A 230 -1.01 -53.10 17.04
CA TYR A 230 -1.69 -51.81 17.09
C TYR A 230 -2.04 -51.39 18.52
N LYS A 231 -2.53 -52.30 19.37
CA LYS A 231 -2.78 -52.01 20.79
C LYS A 231 -1.51 -51.54 21.51
N CYS A 232 -0.39 -52.24 21.29
CA CYS A 232 0.91 -51.88 21.89
C CYS A 232 1.41 -50.52 21.40
N ILE A 233 1.23 -50.18 20.12
CA ILE A 233 1.59 -48.86 19.57
C ILE A 233 0.73 -47.77 20.21
N MET A 234 -0.59 -47.98 20.29
CA MET A 234 -1.52 -47.03 20.91
C MET A 234 -1.19 -46.78 22.39
N GLU A 235 -0.84 -47.80 23.15
CA GLU A 235 -0.42 -47.65 24.55
C GLU A 235 0.87 -46.83 24.68
N LYS A 236 1.88 -47.09 23.84
CA LYS A 236 3.13 -46.31 23.79
C LYS A 236 2.88 -44.85 23.44
N GLU A 237 1.99 -44.57 22.49
CA GLU A 237 1.62 -43.20 22.14
C GLU A 237 0.89 -42.49 23.28
N GLN A 238 -0.04 -43.17 23.95
CA GLN A 238 -0.73 -42.61 25.12
C GLN A 238 0.24 -42.28 26.26
N GLN A 239 1.22 -43.16 26.53
CA GLN A 239 2.26 -42.90 27.53
C GLN A 239 3.11 -41.67 27.15
N LYS A 240 3.59 -41.59 25.90
CA LYS A 240 4.33 -40.42 25.41
C LYS A 240 3.51 -39.12 25.50
N ARG A 241 2.21 -39.17 25.20
CA ARG A 241 1.30 -38.01 25.34
C ARG A 241 1.17 -37.57 26.79
N LYS A 242 1.08 -38.51 27.74
CA LYS A 242 1.03 -38.22 29.19
C LYS A 242 2.34 -37.58 29.67
N GLU A 243 3.49 -38.15 29.32
CA GLU A 243 4.81 -37.60 29.68
C GLU A 243 5.03 -36.19 29.12
N LEU A 244 4.66 -35.96 27.85
CA LEU A 244 4.74 -34.62 27.25
C LEU A 244 3.82 -33.62 27.94
N ALA A 245 2.61 -34.05 28.34
CA ALA A 245 1.70 -33.20 29.09
C ALA A 245 2.24 -32.84 30.47
N GLU A 246 2.88 -33.78 31.17
CA GLU A 246 3.55 -33.55 32.46
C GLU A 246 4.73 -32.60 32.31
N LYS A 247 5.63 -32.82 31.35
CA LYS A 247 6.75 -31.92 31.04
C LYS A 247 6.28 -30.51 30.71
N ARG A 248 5.18 -30.37 29.96
CA ARG A 248 4.57 -29.06 29.66
C ARG A 248 4.03 -28.37 30.91
N ARG A 249 3.39 -29.12 31.83
CA ARG A 249 2.90 -28.58 33.11
C ARG A 249 4.06 -28.13 34.00
N GLU A 250 5.13 -28.90 34.07
CA GLU A 250 6.34 -28.55 34.81
C GLU A 250 7.01 -27.30 34.23
N PHE A 251 7.15 -27.24 32.90
CA PHE A 251 7.68 -26.06 32.22
C PHE A 251 6.86 -24.80 32.54
N CYS A 252 5.52 -24.89 32.49
CA CYS A 252 4.66 -23.76 32.83
C CYS A 252 4.80 -23.32 34.30
N ARG A 253 4.94 -24.27 35.23
CA ARG A 253 5.17 -23.96 36.65
C ARG A 253 6.51 -23.27 36.86
N ASN A 254 7.57 -23.75 36.22
CA ASN A 254 8.91 -23.17 36.33
C ASN A 254 8.95 -21.77 35.70
N ALA A 255 8.41 -21.61 34.49
CA ALA A 255 8.33 -20.31 33.83
C ALA A 255 7.54 -19.27 34.67
N TYR A 256 6.47 -19.70 35.33
CA TYR A 256 5.72 -18.82 36.24
C TYR A 256 6.55 -18.42 37.48
N GLN A 257 7.28 -19.36 38.08
CA GLN A 257 8.17 -19.06 39.21
C GLN A 257 9.32 -18.12 38.81
N GLU A 258 9.92 -18.32 37.63
CA GLU A 258 10.96 -17.45 37.09
C GLU A 258 10.41 -16.04 36.82
N ALA A 259 9.24 -15.93 36.18
CA ALA A 259 8.59 -14.64 35.95
C ALA A 259 8.29 -13.88 37.26
N LEU A 260 7.90 -14.58 38.33
CA LEU A 260 7.72 -13.96 39.64
C LEU A 260 9.03 -13.48 40.25
N LYS A 261 10.11 -14.26 40.13
CA LYS A 261 11.46 -13.87 40.60
C LYS A 261 11.98 -12.65 39.85
N GLU A 262 11.90 -12.64 38.52
CA GLU A 262 12.31 -11.50 37.70
C GLU A 262 11.51 -10.25 38.04
N LYS A 263 10.20 -10.37 38.26
CA LYS A 263 9.35 -9.24 38.66
C LYS A 263 9.77 -8.67 40.02
N ALA A 264 10.12 -9.53 40.98
CA ALA A 264 10.61 -9.11 42.28
C ALA A 264 11.98 -8.43 42.18
N GLU A 265 12.89 -8.93 41.33
CA GLU A 265 14.20 -8.32 41.10
C GLU A 265 14.09 -6.96 40.41
N LYS A 266 13.23 -6.82 39.40
CA LYS A 266 12.94 -5.53 38.75
C LYS A 266 12.39 -4.51 39.75
N ALA A 267 11.44 -4.91 40.59
CA ALA A 267 10.91 -4.02 41.62
C ALA A 267 11.98 -3.58 42.63
N ARG A 268 12.92 -4.47 43.00
CA ARG A 268 14.07 -4.10 43.85
C ARG A 268 15.01 -3.12 43.15
N PHE A 269 15.28 -3.34 41.87
CA PHE A 269 16.12 -2.45 41.07
C PHE A 269 15.49 -1.06 40.92
N GLU A 270 14.19 -0.99 40.60
CA GLU A 270 13.44 0.26 40.52
C GLU A 270 13.47 1.02 41.85
N ALA A 271 13.20 0.34 42.98
CA ALA A 271 13.28 0.96 44.30
C ALA A 271 14.70 1.48 44.64
N MET A 272 15.75 0.79 44.19
CA MET A 272 17.13 1.29 44.34
C MET A 272 17.40 2.50 43.45
N ALA A 273 16.91 2.51 42.21
CA ALA A 273 17.05 3.64 41.30
C ALA A 273 16.33 4.89 41.83
N ASP A 274 15.09 4.74 42.30
CA ASP A 274 14.33 5.82 42.93
C ASP A 274 15.06 6.41 44.14
N ALA A 275 15.64 5.55 44.99
CA ALA A 275 16.43 5.99 46.14
C ALA A 275 17.70 6.77 45.75
N VAL A 276 18.34 6.40 44.63
CA VAL A 276 19.49 7.13 44.08
C VAL A 276 19.06 8.48 43.53
N ASP A 277 17.97 8.54 42.77
CA ASP A 277 17.43 9.78 42.22
C ASP A 277 17.01 10.77 43.32
N ASP A 278 16.32 10.28 44.36
CA ASP A 278 15.99 11.08 45.54
C ASP A 278 17.24 11.64 46.22
N ARG A 279 18.32 10.84 46.28
CA ARG A 279 19.59 11.28 46.84
C ARG A 279 20.25 12.37 46.00
N ILE A 280 20.25 12.22 44.67
CA ILE A 280 20.76 13.23 43.74
C ILE A 280 19.98 14.54 43.91
N ILE A 281 18.64 14.48 43.90
CA ILE A 281 17.77 15.64 44.10
C ILE A 281 18.05 16.31 45.45
N CYS A 282 18.27 15.52 46.51
CA CYS A 282 18.59 16.05 47.83
C CYS A 282 19.95 16.78 47.82
N VAL A 283 20.98 16.22 47.19
CA VAL A 283 22.30 16.83 47.07
C VAL A 283 22.22 18.12 46.26
N ASP A 284 21.53 18.13 45.13
CA ASP A 284 21.38 19.31 44.27
C ASP A 284 20.64 20.44 45.00
N LYS A 285 19.54 20.12 45.70
CA LYS A 285 18.81 21.10 46.52
C LYS A 285 19.67 21.65 47.65
N ALA A 286 20.47 20.81 48.31
CA ALA A 286 21.41 21.26 49.34
C ALA A 286 22.50 22.17 48.75
N ALA A 287 23.07 21.80 47.60
CA ALA A 287 24.07 22.59 46.89
C ALA A 287 23.53 23.96 46.48
N HIS A 288 22.31 24.02 45.92
CA HIS A 288 21.64 25.29 45.60
C HIS A 288 21.43 26.16 46.83
N ARG A 289 20.92 25.60 47.94
CA ARG A 289 20.77 26.34 49.21
C ARG A 289 22.10 26.89 49.73
N HIS A 290 23.19 26.12 49.61
CA HIS A 290 24.52 26.58 50.00
C HIS A 290 25.04 27.71 49.10
N LEU A 291 24.84 27.61 47.78
CA LEU A 291 25.21 28.68 46.84
C LEU A 291 24.41 29.96 47.11
N ASP A 292 23.10 29.86 47.30
CA ASP A 292 22.23 30.98 47.63
C ASP A 292 22.64 31.63 48.97
N SER A 293 22.95 30.82 49.98
CA SER A 293 23.45 31.32 51.27
C SER A 293 24.79 32.04 51.13
N ARG A 294 25.73 31.50 50.33
CA ARG A 294 27.02 32.15 50.06
C ARG A 294 26.84 33.47 49.32
N TYR A 295 26.01 33.49 48.28
CA TYR A 295 25.70 34.70 47.52
C TYR A 295 25.05 35.77 48.41
N SER A 296 24.07 35.37 49.22
CA SER A 296 23.40 36.27 50.18
C SER A 296 24.38 36.85 51.21
N HIS A 297 25.32 36.04 51.72
CA HIS A 297 26.38 36.50 52.62
C HIS A 297 27.30 37.52 51.95
N GLN A 298 27.79 37.23 50.74
CA GLN A 298 28.63 38.16 49.97
C GLN A 298 27.91 39.49 49.69
N MET A 299 26.61 39.44 49.35
CA MET A 299 25.82 40.65 49.14
C MET A 299 25.62 41.46 50.43
N LYS A 300 25.46 40.81 51.59
CA LYS A 300 25.42 41.50 52.89
C LYS A 300 26.75 42.15 53.22
N GLU A 301 27.88 41.45 53.04
CA GLU A 301 29.21 42.03 53.26
C GLU A 301 29.48 43.24 52.37
N LEU A 302 29.10 43.18 51.08
CA LEU A 302 29.25 44.31 50.16
C LEU A 302 28.42 45.53 50.62
N ARG A 303 27.19 45.30 51.09
CA ARG A 303 26.35 46.38 51.67
C ARG A 303 27.00 46.97 52.93
N GLU A 304 27.51 46.14 53.83
CA GLU A 304 28.19 46.60 55.04
C GLU A 304 29.47 47.39 54.72
N LYS A 305 30.29 46.93 53.77
CA LYS A 305 31.48 47.67 53.31
C LYS A 305 31.10 49.04 52.75
N ARG A 306 30.03 49.11 51.95
CA ARG A 306 29.51 50.37 51.42
C ARG A 306 29.03 51.29 52.55
N MET A 307 28.29 50.76 53.53
CA MET A 307 27.84 51.54 54.69
C MET A 307 29.00 52.07 55.53
N ARG A 308 30.04 51.26 55.77
CA ARG A 308 31.26 51.68 56.48
C ARG A 308 32.00 52.79 55.72
N HIS A 309 32.12 52.67 54.40
CA HIS A 309 32.73 53.71 53.56
C HIS A 309 31.93 55.02 53.62
N LEU A 310 30.60 54.95 53.53
CA LEU A 310 29.73 56.12 53.66
C LEU A 310 29.84 56.76 55.05
N ALA A 311 29.91 55.96 56.12
CA ALA A 311 30.11 56.47 57.48
C ALA A 311 31.47 57.16 57.66
N ALA A 312 32.55 56.60 57.12
CA ALA A 312 33.88 57.22 57.16
C ALA A 312 33.92 58.54 56.37
N ALA A 313 33.32 58.58 55.18
CA ALA A 313 33.19 59.81 54.39
C ALA A 313 32.36 60.88 55.13
N ALA A 314 31.29 60.48 55.82
CA ALA A 314 30.49 61.38 56.64
C ALA A 314 31.27 61.95 57.84
N GLN A 315 32.10 61.13 58.50
CA GLN A 315 32.99 61.58 59.58
C GLN A 315 34.04 62.58 59.08
N GLN A 316 34.68 62.31 57.94
CA GLN A 316 35.63 63.23 57.31
C GLN A 316 34.94 64.55 56.93
N HIS A 317 33.74 64.49 56.35
CA HIS A 317 32.96 65.68 56.02
C HIS A 317 32.60 66.51 57.26
N CYS A 318 32.25 65.87 58.38
CA CYS A 318 32.00 66.56 59.65
C CYS A 318 33.27 67.25 60.20
N GLN A 319 34.44 66.61 60.08
CA GLN A 319 35.72 67.21 60.49
C GLN A 319 36.08 68.41 59.62
N VAL A 320 35.89 68.32 58.30
CA VAL A 320 36.09 69.44 57.36
C VAL A 320 35.11 70.58 57.65
N GLN A 321 33.85 70.29 57.98
CA GLN A 321 32.89 71.34 58.35
C GLN A 321 33.27 72.05 59.65
N ARG A 322 33.75 71.32 60.67
CA ARG A 322 34.26 71.93 61.92
C ARG A 322 35.51 72.77 61.68
N ALA A 323 36.44 72.30 60.85
CA ALA A 323 37.62 73.07 60.44
C ALA A 323 37.24 74.34 59.67
N LYS A 324 36.28 74.25 58.73
CA LYS A 324 35.76 75.41 57.99
C LYS A 324 35.07 76.43 58.90
N GLN A 325 34.36 75.98 59.94
CA GLN A 325 33.76 76.88 60.93
C GLN A 325 34.84 77.64 61.71
N GLN A 326 35.90 76.95 62.13
CA GLN A 326 37.06 77.57 62.80
C GLN A 326 37.87 78.49 61.88
N GLU A 327 38.01 78.13 60.60
CA GLU A 327 38.65 78.98 59.59
C GLU A 327 37.82 80.23 59.27
N LEU A 328 36.49 80.14 59.23
CA LEU A 328 35.61 81.31 59.06
C LEU A 328 35.71 82.28 60.24
N GLU A 329 35.90 81.79 61.46
CA GLU A 329 36.15 82.61 62.65
C GLU A 329 37.53 83.29 62.56
N GLN A 330 38.58 82.57 62.17
CA GLN A 330 39.92 83.13 61.97
C GLN A 330 40.04 84.07 60.76
N GLN A 331 39.24 83.86 59.71
CA GLN A 331 39.19 84.73 58.53
C GLN A 331 38.48 86.06 58.82
N ARG A 332 37.50 86.10 59.74
CA ARG A 332 36.91 87.36 60.22
C ARG A 332 37.94 88.23 60.94
N GLU A 333 38.80 87.61 61.75
CA GLU A 333 39.87 88.32 62.50
C GLU A 333 41.05 88.75 61.60
N ARG A 334 41.35 87.99 60.55
CA ARG A 334 42.43 88.32 59.60
C ARG A 334 41.99 89.29 58.50
N ALA A 335 40.72 89.28 58.09
CA ALA A 335 40.17 90.20 57.08
C ALA A 335 40.16 91.66 57.55
N GLU A 336 40.00 91.91 58.85
CA GLU A 336 40.11 93.27 59.42
C GLU A 336 41.55 93.82 59.38
N GLN A 337 42.56 92.95 59.35
CA GLN A 337 43.98 93.34 59.44
C GLN A 337 44.70 93.32 58.09
N SER A 338 44.22 92.56 57.09
CA SER A 338 44.81 92.50 55.75
C SER A 338 44.20 93.49 54.75
N HIS A 339 42.97 93.97 54.95
CA HIS A 339 42.32 94.97 54.07
C HIS A 339 43.07 96.32 54.05
N GLN A 340 43.81 96.63 55.12
CA GLN A 340 44.52 97.91 55.27
C GLN A 340 45.93 97.93 54.64
N LYS A 341 46.47 96.79 54.18
CA LYS A 341 47.88 96.70 53.74
C LYS A 341 48.08 96.12 52.34
N ALA A 342 47.04 95.63 51.67
CA ALA A 342 47.13 94.99 50.36
C ALA A 342 46.64 95.86 49.17
N GLU A 343 46.02 97.02 49.41
CA GLU A 343 45.41 97.83 48.35
C GLU A 343 46.41 98.65 47.51
N GLU A 344 47.60 99.00 48.03
CA GLU A 344 48.42 100.05 47.40
C GLU A 344 49.60 99.55 46.54
N ALA A 345 50.05 98.29 46.68
CA ALA A 345 51.32 97.86 46.08
C ALA A 345 51.20 96.90 44.86
N ASP A 346 50.07 96.22 44.66
CA ASP A 346 49.97 95.10 43.71
C ASP A 346 49.35 95.47 42.33
N GLU A 347 48.71 96.63 42.19
CA GLU A 347 47.96 96.98 40.97
C GLU A 347 48.81 97.43 39.78
N LEU A 348 50.04 97.93 40.01
CA LEU A 348 50.83 98.59 38.97
C LEU A 348 51.74 97.64 38.18
N LYS A 349 52.17 96.51 38.74
CA LYS A 349 53.10 95.58 38.07
C LYS A 349 52.40 94.57 37.14
N ARG A 350 51.12 94.25 37.37
CA ARG A 350 50.37 93.25 36.58
C ARG A 350 49.94 93.73 35.19
N LYS A 351 49.77 95.05 34.99
CA LYS A 351 49.18 95.61 33.76
C LYS A 351 50.11 95.57 32.52
N LEU A 352 51.44 95.45 32.71
CA LEU A 352 52.41 95.56 31.61
C LEU A 352 52.81 94.22 30.95
N GLN A 353 52.74 93.08 31.66
CA GLN A 353 53.10 91.75 31.09
C GLN A 353 51.95 91.12 30.28
N ILE A 354 50.70 91.46 30.60
CA ILE A 354 49.50 90.93 29.95
C ILE A 354 49.40 91.37 28.47
N ALA A 355 49.89 92.57 28.14
CA ALA A 355 49.75 93.16 26.81
C ALA A 355 50.63 92.51 25.71
N LYS A 356 51.78 91.92 26.08
CA LYS A 356 52.72 91.30 25.11
C LYS A 356 52.26 89.89 24.70
N LEU A 357 51.90 89.05 25.67
CA LEU A 357 51.39 87.68 25.42
C LEU A 357 50.05 87.66 24.66
N ALA A 358 49.26 88.74 24.75
CA ALA A 358 47.99 88.86 24.04
C ALA A 358 48.16 89.02 22.51
N LYS A 359 49.31 89.51 22.01
CA LYS A 359 49.53 89.71 20.56
C LYS A 359 49.96 88.43 19.84
N GLU A 360 50.85 87.65 20.45
CA GLU A 360 51.34 86.38 19.88
C GLU A 360 50.23 85.31 19.84
N ARG A 361 49.36 85.26 20.85
CA ARG A 361 48.20 84.35 20.87
C ARG A 361 47.22 84.60 19.71
N ARG A 362 47.00 85.87 19.36
CA ARG A 362 46.05 86.24 18.27
C ARG A 362 46.53 85.79 16.89
N GLN A 363 47.83 85.75 16.64
CA GLN A 363 48.38 85.29 15.36
C GLN A 363 48.30 83.77 15.22
N TYR A 364 48.66 83.03 16.27
CA TYR A 364 48.55 81.56 16.29
C TYR A 364 47.08 81.08 16.21
N GLU A 365 46.16 81.80 16.85
CA GLU A 365 44.72 81.50 16.77
C GLU A 365 44.18 81.61 15.34
N GLN A 366 44.66 82.55 14.53
CA GLN A 366 44.19 82.71 13.14
C GLN A 366 44.62 81.55 12.24
N GLU A 367 45.88 81.12 12.29
CA GLU A 367 46.38 79.98 11.51
C GLU A 367 45.76 78.64 11.95
N TYR A 368 45.56 78.47 13.27
CA TYR A 368 44.89 77.31 13.82
C TYR A 368 43.43 77.19 13.34
N LEU A 369 42.71 78.32 13.25
CA LEU A 369 41.32 78.33 12.78
C LEU A 369 41.21 77.94 11.30
N LEU A 370 42.13 78.37 10.44
CA LEU A 370 42.16 77.99 9.02
C LEU A 370 42.40 76.47 8.86
N HIS A 371 43.43 75.92 9.49
CA HIS A 371 43.71 74.48 9.44
C HIS A 371 42.61 73.62 10.09
N ARG A 372 41.92 74.15 11.12
CA ARG A 372 40.76 73.49 11.73
C ARG A 372 39.56 73.48 10.78
N GLY A 373 39.37 74.55 10.00
CA GLY A 373 38.35 74.64 8.96
C GLY A 373 38.51 73.55 7.89
N ASP A 374 39.70 73.42 7.31
CA ASP A 374 39.98 72.43 6.26
C ASP A 374 39.84 70.99 6.76
N LYS A 375 40.32 70.71 7.99
CA LYS A 375 40.14 69.40 8.63
C LYS A 375 38.66 69.10 8.89
N ALA A 376 37.88 70.09 9.31
CA ALA A 376 36.45 69.93 9.54
C ALA A 376 35.70 69.63 8.23
N GLN A 377 36.07 70.28 7.12
CA GLN A 377 35.49 70.02 5.81
C GLN A 377 35.79 68.59 5.34
N ARG A 378 37.06 68.14 5.40
CA ARG A 378 37.43 66.76 5.04
C ARG A 378 36.72 65.71 5.90
N LEU A 379 36.60 65.94 7.21
CA LEU A 379 35.86 65.04 8.10
C LEU A 379 34.36 65.03 7.79
N ALA A 380 33.78 66.17 7.40
CA ALA A 380 32.38 66.23 6.99
C ALA A 380 32.13 65.45 5.68
N GLU A 381 33.06 65.50 4.73
CA GLU A 381 33.01 64.71 3.50
C GLU A 381 33.13 63.21 3.77
N ILE A 382 34.11 62.80 4.59
CA ILE A 382 34.27 61.39 5.01
C ILE A 382 32.98 60.89 5.66
N ARG A 383 32.39 61.66 6.59
CA ARG A 383 31.11 61.30 7.23
C ARG A 383 29.96 61.17 6.23
N ARG A 384 29.90 62.05 5.22
CA ARG A 384 28.89 61.96 4.15
C ARG A 384 29.05 60.66 3.34
N PHE A 385 30.28 60.30 2.99
CA PHE A 385 30.56 59.05 2.27
C PHE A 385 30.28 57.81 3.13
N GLU A 386 30.66 57.81 4.40
CA GLU A 386 30.37 56.72 5.33
C GLU A 386 28.85 56.52 5.52
N LEU A 387 28.10 57.62 5.68
CA LEU A 387 26.64 57.55 5.77
C LEU A 387 26.02 57.03 4.47
N ALA A 388 26.47 57.50 3.31
CA ALA A 388 25.98 57.01 2.02
C ALA A 388 26.27 55.51 1.82
N SER A 389 27.45 55.03 2.23
CA SER A 389 27.80 53.61 2.17
C SER A 389 26.98 52.76 3.14
N ARG A 390 26.72 53.26 4.36
CA ARG A 390 25.85 52.59 5.32
C ARG A 390 24.43 52.44 4.80
N LEU A 391 23.83 53.52 4.28
CA LEU A 391 22.49 53.50 3.71
C LEU A 391 22.39 52.54 2.50
N LYS A 392 23.42 52.49 1.65
CA LYS A 392 23.48 51.51 0.56
C LYS A 392 23.53 50.08 1.08
N ASN A 393 24.38 49.81 2.08
CA ASN A 393 24.48 48.48 2.68
C ASN A 393 23.19 48.07 3.41
N GLU A 394 22.54 49.01 4.10
CA GLU A 394 21.22 48.79 4.72
C GLU A 394 20.18 48.41 3.67
N SER A 395 20.09 49.16 2.55
CA SER A 395 19.16 48.83 1.47
C SER A 395 19.45 47.47 0.82
N ALA A 396 20.72 47.10 0.65
CA ALA A 396 21.11 45.81 0.11
C ALA A 396 20.79 44.66 1.09
N ASN A 397 21.01 44.87 2.39
CA ASN A 397 20.67 43.92 3.44
C ASN A 397 19.16 43.74 3.56
N GLU A 398 18.36 44.79 3.41
CA GLU A 398 16.90 44.71 3.37
C GLU A 398 16.42 43.89 2.18
N GLN A 399 16.98 44.12 0.99
CA GLN A 399 16.66 43.35 -0.21
C GLN A 399 17.05 41.87 -0.06
N PHE A 400 18.23 41.59 0.50
CA PHE A 400 18.70 40.23 0.77
C PHE A 400 17.83 39.54 1.82
N ALA A 401 17.46 40.22 2.91
CA ALA A 401 16.55 39.67 3.91
C ALA A 401 15.16 39.39 3.33
N ALA A 402 14.68 40.24 2.41
CA ALA A 402 13.42 40.03 1.72
C ALA A 402 13.48 38.85 0.74
N SER A 403 14.59 38.64 0.01
CA SER A 403 14.75 37.47 -0.86
C SER A 403 14.82 36.18 -0.06
N VAL A 404 15.65 36.13 1.00
CA VAL A 404 15.76 34.95 1.88
C VAL A 404 14.42 34.60 2.52
N LYS A 405 13.62 35.59 2.90
CA LYS A 405 12.25 35.35 3.41
C LYS A 405 11.33 34.75 2.35
N ARG A 406 11.39 35.24 1.11
CA ARG A 406 10.58 34.67 0.01
C ARG A 406 10.97 33.22 -0.26
N ASP A 407 12.27 32.92 -0.30
CA ASP A 407 12.76 31.56 -0.51
C ASP A 407 12.26 30.63 0.62
N GLN A 408 12.32 31.06 1.88
CA GLN A 408 11.77 30.32 3.02
C GLN A 408 10.24 30.13 2.94
N ASP A 409 9.51 31.15 2.50
CA ASP A 409 8.06 31.07 2.33
C ASP A 409 7.67 30.11 1.19
N GLU A 410 8.46 30.08 0.11
CA GLU A 410 8.33 29.14 -1.01
C GLU A 410 8.59 27.70 -0.55
N GLU A 411 9.72 27.44 0.12
CA GLU A 411 10.04 26.14 0.72
C GLU A 411 8.94 25.67 1.69
N ALA A 412 8.45 26.57 2.55
CA ALA A 412 7.35 26.26 3.46
C ALA A 412 6.03 25.99 2.72
N ALA A 413 5.75 26.67 1.61
CA ALA A 413 4.59 26.41 0.76
C ALA A 413 4.70 25.05 0.04
N GLU A 414 5.87 24.70 -0.47
CA GLU A 414 6.15 23.38 -1.04
C GLU A 414 5.99 22.27 -0.03
N LEU A 415 6.56 22.44 1.18
CA LEU A 415 6.39 21.49 2.28
C LEU A 415 4.91 21.32 2.64
N ARG A 416 4.15 22.41 2.73
CA ARG A 416 2.68 22.35 2.96
C ARG A 416 1.97 21.58 1.85
N LYS A 417 2.32 21.78 0.58
CA LYS A 417 1.75 21.02 -0.55
C LYS A 417 2.07 19.54 -0.45
N ILE A 418 3.32 19.19 -0.13
CA ILE A 418 3.74 17.78 0.05
C ILE A 418 2.98 17.14 1.21
N LEU A 419 2.91 17.80 2.37
CA LEU A 419 2.20 17.27 3.54
C LEU A 419 0.69 17.13 3.30
N LEU A 420 0.08 18.06 2.57
CA LEU A 420 -1.32 17.94 2.15
C LEU A 420 -1.51 16.77 1.17
N GLY A 421 -0.62 16.61 0.19
CA GLY A 421 -0.63 15.47 -0.72
C GLY A 421 -0.51 14.13 0.01
N GLN A 422 0.44 14.01 0.95
CA GLN A 422 0.60 12.82 1.80
C GLN A 422 -0.63 12.54 2.65
N ARG A 423 -1.28 13.58 3.18
CA ARG A 423 -2.54 13.43 3.92
C ARG A 423 -3.65 12.92 3.02
N ASP A 424 -3.78 13.45 1.82
CA ASP A 424 -4.82 13.05 0.87
C ASP A 424 -4.59 11.61 0.39
N GLU A 425 -3.33 11.22 0.12
CA GLU A 425 -2.95 9.84 -0.16
C GLU A 425 -3.29 8.90 1.00
N PHE A 426 -3.00 9.29 2.24
CA PHE A 426 -3.35 8.50 3.42
C PHE A 426 -4.86 8.37 3.60
N LEU A 427 -5.63 9.44 3.34
CA LEU A 427 -7.09 9.39 3.38
C LEU A 427 -7.64 8.47 2.29
N ALA A 428 -7.12 8.57 1.06
CA ALA A 428 -7.51 7.71 -0.05
C ALA A 428 -7.17 6.22 0.23
N GLN A 429 -5.96 5.93 0.71
CA GLN A 429 -5.56 4.58 1.13
C GLN A 429 -6.47 4.04 2.23
N ARG A 430 -6.81 4.86 3.23
CA ARG A 430 -7.72 4.47 4.30
C ARG A 430 -9.15 4.24 3.80
N GLU A 431 -9.62 5.04 2.85
CA GLU A 431 -10.91 4.83 2.18
C GLU A 431 -10.90 3.52 1.37
N GLU A 432 -9.83 3.24 0.62
CA GLU A 432 -9.66 1.98 -0.09
C GLU A 432 -9.62 0.78 0.86
N GLU A 433 -8.86 0.84 1.95
CA GLU A 433 -8.80 -0.22 2.96
C GLU A 433 -10.16 -0.46 3.62
N LEU A 434 -10.89 0.62 3.92
CA LEU A 434 -12.25 0.54 4.45
C LEU A 434 -13.25 -0.06 3.44
N MET A 435 -13.02 0.12 2.14
CA MET A 435 -13.80 -0.53 1.07
C MET A 435 -13.37 -1.98 0.83
N ARG A 436 -12.09 -2.32 1.02
CA ARG A 436 -11.54 -3.69 0.90
C ARG A 436 -12.01 -4.60 2.02
N ILE A 437 -12.26 -4.07 3.22
CA ILE A 437 -12.98 -4.79 4.26
C ILE A 437 -14.45 -4.86 3.82
N SER A 438 -14.74 -5.81 2.93
CA SER A 438 -16.10 -6.12 2.48
C SER A 438 -16.99 -6.26 3.72
N PRO A 439 -18.03 -5.43 3.88
CA PRO A 439 -18.95 -5.54 5.00
C PRO A 439 -19.87 -6.76 4.85
N CYS A 440 -19.76 -7.51 3.75
CA CYS A 440 -20.50 -8.71 3.44
C CYS A 440 -19.59 -9.93 3.73
N ALA A 441 -20.07 -10.87 4.54
CA ALA A 441 -19.50 -12.21 4.55
C ALA A 441 -19.94 -12.88 3.25
N GLU A 442 -19.18 -12.66 2.18
CA GLU A 442 -19.39 -13.38 0.93
C GLU A 442 -19.15 -14.86 1.18
N ASP A 443 -20.13 -15.67 0.80
CA ASP A 443 -20.03 -17.12 0.86
C ASP A 443 -18.95 -17.54 -0.16
N PRO A 444 -17.76 -18.02 0.30
CA PRO A 444 -16.62 -18.20 -0.58
C PRO A 444 -16.86 -19.21 -1.71
N ASN A 445 -17.82 -20.11 -1.52
CA ASN A 445 -18.10 -21.21 -2.42
C ASN A 445 -19.26 -20.92 -3.38
N LEU A 446 -20.01 -19.83 -3.18
CA LEU A 446 -21.25 -19.57 -3.94
C LEU A 446 -21.01 -19.44 -5.45
N ASP A 447 -19.94 -18.76 -5.85
CA ASP A 447 -19.58 -18.61 -7.27
C ASP A 447 -19.16 -19.96 -7.87
N ASP A 448 -18.43 -20.79 -7.12
CA ASP A 448 -18.03 -22.13 -7.56
C ASP A 448 -19.26 -23.04 -7.74
N ASP A 449 -20.21 -23.00 -6.79
CA ASP A 449 -21.45 -23.78 -6.84
C ASP A 449 -22.33 -23.34 -8.01
N PHE A 450 -22.49 -22.04 -8.21
CA PHE A 450 -23.22 -21.49 -9.36
C PHE A 450 -22.60 -21.95 -10.68
N ASN A 451 -21.28 -21.82 -10.82
CA ASN A 451 -20.56 -22.23 -12.01
C ASN A 451 -20.69 -23.74 -12.27
N TYR A 452 -20.68 -24.55 -11.20
CA TYR A 452 -20.88 -25.99 -11.30
C TYR A 452 -22.25 -26.35 -11.87
N PHE A 453 -23.35 -25.82 -11.31
CA PHE A 453 -24.70 -26.12 -11.81
C PHE A 453 -24.98 -25.51 -13.19
N ALA A 454 -24.40 -24.35 -13.50
CA ALA A 454 -24.45 -23.78 -14.84
C ALA A 454 -23.72 -24.66 -15.87
N ALA A 455 -22.55 -25.19 -15.52
CA ALA A 455 -21.81 -26.12 -16.36
C ALA A 455 -22.55 -27.46 -16.52
N ALA A 456 -23.13 -27.99 -15.45
CA ALA A 456 -23.92 -29.23 -15.48
C ALA A 456 -25.19 -29.08 -16.34
N ALA A 457 -25.89 -27.94 -16.25
CA ALA A 457 -27.04 -27.67 -17.09
C ALA A 457 -26.67 -27.60 -18.58
N LYS A 458 -25.58 -26.92 -18.92
CA LYS A 458 -25.05 -26.87 -20.31
C LYS A 458 -24.63 -28.26 -20.80
N ALA A 459 -23.90 -29.01 -19.98
CA ALA A 459 -23.47 -30.37 -20.27
C ALA A 459 -24.65 -31.30 -20.57
N MET A 460 -25.77 -31.14 -19.84
CA MET A 460 -27.00 -31.89 -20.11
C MET A 460 -27.66 -31.46 -21.42
N GLU A 461 -27.70 -30.17 -21.75
CA GLU A 461 -28.24 -29.69 -23.03
C GLU A 461 -27.44 -30.24 -24.22
N GLU A 462 -26.10 -30.18 -24.13
CA GLU A 462 -25.19 -30.71 -25.14
C GLU A 462 -25.33 -32.24 -25.28
N SER A 463 -25.46 -32.95 -24.16
CA SER A 463 -25.68 -34.40 -24.15
C SER A 463 -27.02 -34.79 -24.75
N LYS A 464 -28.09 -34.04 -24.44
CA LYS A 464 -29.44 -34.25 -25.02
C LYS A 464 -29.42 -34.03 -26.52
N ALA A 465 -28.74 -32.98 -26.99
CA ALA A 465 -28.60 -32.70 -28.43
C ALA A 465 -27.86 -33.82 -29.18
N GLN A 466 -26.95 -34.51 -28.51
CA GLN A 466 -26.18 -35.62 -29.08
C GLN A 466 -26.83 -37.00 -28.85
N GLY A 467 -27.97 -37.09 -28.14
CA GLY A 467 -28.61 -38.36 -27.80
C GLY A 467 -27.88 -39.18 -26.73
N ARG A 468 -26.99 -38.57 -25.95
CA ARG A 468 -26.29 -39.21 -24.82
C ARG A 468 -27.21 -39.31 -23.61
N PRO A 469 -27.08 -40.37 -22.78
CA PRO A 469 -27.88 -40.50 -21.57
C PRO A 469 -27.55 -39.40 -20.55
N LEU A 470 -28.56 -38.71 -20.05
CA LEU A 470 -28.44 -37.60 -19.09
C LEU A 470 -28.26 -38.07 -17.64
N TYR A 471 -28.66 -39.30 -17.33
CA TYR A 471 -28.67 -39.83 -15.96
C TYR A 471 -27.33 -39.74 -15.20
N PRO A 472 -26.17 -40.09 -15.78
CA PRO A 472 -24.89 -39.97 -15.07
C PRO A 472 -24.61 -38.53 -14.63
N ILE A 473 -24.92 -37.55 -15.48
CA ILE A 473 -24.70 -36.12 -15.24
C ILE A 473 -25.64 -35.62 -14.13
N ALA A 474 -26.92 -36.02 -14.20
CA ALA A 474 -27.90 -35.69 -13.17
C ALA A 474 -27.52 -36.27 -11.81
N LYS A 475 -27.06 -37.53 -11.78
CA LYS A 475 -26.58 -38.19 -10.55
C LYS A 475 -25.38 -37.46 -9.95
N ALA A 476 -24.43 -37.01 -10.77
CA ALA A 476 -23.29 -36.21 -10.30
C ALA A 476 -23.74 -34.88 -9.69
N ALA A 477 -24.70 -34.19 -10.31
CA ALA A 477 -25.26 -32.95 -9.79
C ALA A 477 -26.02 -33.16 -8.46
N GLU A 478 -26.74 -34.27 -8.30
CA GLU A 478 -27.39 -34.63 -7.04
C GLU A 478 -26.39 -34.95 -5.92
N LEU A 479 -25.32 -35.68 -6.23
CA LEU A 479 -24.24 -35.96 -5.28
C LEU A 479 -23.58 -34.66 -4.82
N TYR A 480 -23.23 -33.77 -5.75
CA TYR A 480 -22.64 -32.47 -5.42
C TYR A 480 -23.57 -31.61 -4.55
N ARG A 481 -24.87 -31.60 -4.84
CA ARG A 481 -25.87 -30.91 -4.02
C ARG A 481 -25.92 -31.42 -2.58
N ARG A 482 -25.84 -32.75 -2.40
CA ARG A 482 -25.86 -33.41 -1.08
C ARG A 482 -24.57 -33.15 -0.31
N ASP A 483 -23.42 -33.33 -0.96
CA ASP A 483 -22.10 -33.19 -0.34
C ASP A 483 -21.86 -31.75 0.16
N ASN A 484 -22.36 -30.74 -0.56
CA ASN A 484 -22.21 -29.33 -0.19
C ASN A 484 -23.42 -28.76 0.60
N GLN A 485 -24.42 -29.57 0.96
CA GLN A 485 -25.56 -29.18 1.80
C GLN A 485 -26.32 -27.93 1.29
N LEU A 486 -26.48 -27.80 -0.03
CA LEU A 486 -27.02 -26.59 -0.68
C LEU A 486 -28.54 -26.39 -0.46
N ASP A 487 -29.19 -27.31 0.26
CA ASP A 487 -30.63 -27.27 0.57
C ASP A 487 -31.01 -26.33 1.72
N MET A 488 -30.03 -25.87 2.50
CA MET A 488 -30.31 -25.04 3.68
C MET A 488 -30.38 -23.56 3.29
N VAL A 489 -31.59 -23.00 3.25
CA VAL A 489 -31.80 -21.55 3.16
C VAL A 489 -31.46 -20.93 4.53
N PRO A 490 -30.41 -20.08 4.66
CA PRO A 490 -30.18 -19.38 5.91
C PRO A 490 -31.34 -18.41 6.17
N GLN A 491 -31.99 -18.54 7.34
CA GLN A 491 -33.04 -17.62 7.77
C GLN A 491 -32.45 -16.24 8.03
N GLY A 492 -32.51 -15.37 7.02
CA GLY A 492 -32.09 -13.98 7.15
C GLY A 492 -33.08 -13.18 7.97
N GLN A 493 -32.75 -12.89 9.23
CA GLN A 493 -33.51 -11.95 10.06
C GLN A 493 -33.44 -10.54 9.43
N VAL A 494 -34.57 -10.01 8.96
CA VAL A 494 -34.64 -8.69 8.33
C VAL A 494 -34.65 -7.61 9.42
N VAL A 495 -33.50 -7.00 9.69
CA VAL A 495 -33.41 -5.84 10.59
C VAL A 495 -33.79 -4.58 9.80
N ARG A 496 -35.06 -4.18 9.85
CA ARG A 496 -35.50 -2.90 9.28
C ARG A 496 -35.04 -1.74 10.16
N ARG A 497 -34.34 -0.77 9.57
CA ARG A 497 -33.95 0.48 10.25
C ARG A 497 -35.19 1.35 10.43
N LYS A 498 -35.51 1.75 11.67
CA LYS A 498 -36.51 2.80 11.94
C LYS A 498 -35.91 4.16 11.54
N LYS A 499 -36.55 4.87 10.60
CA LYS A 499 -36.13 6.18 10.02
C LYS A 499 -35.99 7.35 11.02
N ILE A 500 -36.18 7.14 12.32
CA ILE A 500 -36.43 8.22 13.28
C ILE A 500 -35.15 8.70 14.01
N ARG A 501 -34.01 8.02 13.90
CA ARG A 501 -32.84 8.31 14.76
C ARG A 501 -31.70 9.13 14.16
N ASP A 502 -31.84 9.61 12.93
CA ASP A 502 -30.73 10.23 12.18
C ASP A 502 -30.73 11.79 12.18
N TYR A 503 -31.67 12.47 12.84
CA TYR A 503 -31.82 13.94 12.69
C TYR A 503 -31.28 14.81 13.84
N CYS A 504 -30.70 14.26 14.91
CA CYS A 504 -30.46 15.08 16.11
C CYS A 504 -29.02 15.13 16.64
N TRP A 505 -27.96 14.97 15.83
CA TRP A 505 -26.59 15.20 16.33
C TRP A 505 -25.64 15.76 15.25
N PRO A 506 -25.30 17.07 15.28
CA PRO A 506 -24.30 17.67 14.40
C PRO A 506 -22.92 17.05 14.68
N GLY A 507 -22.34 16.37 13.69
CA GLY A 507 -21.04 15.67 13.80
C GLY A 507 -21.10 14.15 13.60
N TYR A 508 -22.29 13.54 13.62
CA TYR A 508 -22.47 12.11 13.31
C TYR A 508 -22.79 11.82 11.83
N VAL A 509 -22.98 12.85 11.01
CA VAL A 509 -23.40 12.72 9.59
C VAL A 509 -22.42 11.89 8.78
N SER A 510 -21.10 12.11 8.89
CA SER A 510 -20.11 11.33 8.13
C SER A 510 -20.03 9.87 8.57
N LYS A 511 -20.17 9.58 9.87
CA LYS A 511 -20.19 8.21 10.40
C LYS A 511 -21.51 7.49 10.07
N ALA A 512 -22.63 8.22 10.09
CA ALA A 512 -23.95 7.72 9.73
C ALA A 512 -24.05 7.46 8.23
N GLU A 513 -23.52 8.34 7.37
CA GLU A 513 -23.40 8.14 5.94
C GLU A 513 -22.48 6.96 5.61
N LEU A 514 -21.35 6.81 6.30
CA LEU A 514 -20.49 5.64 6.14
C LEU A 514 -21.19 4.35 6.56
N ALA A 515 -21.91 4.36 7.69
CA ALA A 515 -22.70 3.23 8.14
C ALA A 515 -23.84 2.91 7.16
N TYR A 516 -24.45 3.92 6.56
CA TYR A 516 -25.50 3.79 5.56
C TYR A 516 -24.95 3.22 4.24
N ARG A 517 -23.81 3.72 3.74
CA ARG A 517 -23.13 3.15 2.57
C ARG A 517 -22.72 1.69 2.80
N LYS A 518 -22.23 1.36 4.01
CA LYS A 518 -21.95 -0.04 4.39
C LYS A 518 -23.21 -0.89 4.45
N TYR A 519 -24.34 -0.34 4.91
CA TYR A 519 -25.63 -1.00 4.89
C TYR A 519 -26.14 -1.23 3.46
N GLU A 520 -26.13 -0.21 2.60
CA GLU A 520 -26.50 -0.35 1.19
C GLU A 520 -25.62 -1.36 0.46
N HIS A 521 -24.32 -1.36 0.73
CA HIS A 521 -23.41 -2.36 0.18
C HIS A 521 -23.77 -3.78 0.65
N ARG A 522 -24.10 -3.96 1.94
CA ARG A 522 -24.57 -5.24 2.48
C ARG A 522 -25.87 -5.70 1.83
N GLU A 523 -26.84 -4.80 1.68
CA GLU A 523 -28.12 -5.11 1.01
C GLU A 523 -27.91 -5.47 -0.47
N ARG A 524 -27.09 -4.70 -1.20
CA ARG A 524 -26.75 -5.02 -2.60
C ARG A 524 -26.02 -6.36 -2.72
N CYS A 525 -25.08 -6.66 -1.82
CA CYS A 525 -24.39 -7.94 -1.77
C CYS A 525 -25.38 -9.09 -1.50
N LYS A 526 -26.26 -8.93 -0.50
CA LYS A 526 -27.31 -9.90 -0.18
C LYS A 526 -28.24 -10.16 -1.35
N ILE A 527 -28.71 -9.11 -2.03
CA ILE A 527 -29.55 -9.23 -3.24
C ILE A 527 -28.82 -9.98 -4.35
N LYS A 528 -27.52 -9.70 -4.56
CA LYS A 528 -26.70 -10.44 -5.54
C LYS A 528 -26.57 -11.92 -5.17
N GLN A 529 -26.23 -12.23 -3.92
CA GLN A 529 -26.13 -13.61 -3.45
C GLN A 529 -27.45 -14.36 -3.55
N GLU A 530 -28.57 -13.73 -3.17
CA GLU A 530 -29.90 -14.31 -3.33
C GLU A 530 -30.23 -14.57 -4.80
N LYS A 531 -29.85 -13.66 -5.70
CA LYS A 531 -30.03 -13.87 -7.14
C LYS A 531 -29.21 -15.06 -7.64
N VAL A 532 -27.92 -15.14 -7.29
CA VAL A 532 -27.04 -16.26 -7.68
C VAL A 532 -27.57 -17.59 -7.13
N ARG A 533 -28.05 -17.62 -5.88
CA ARG A 533 -28.69 -18.80 -5.30
C ARG A 533 -29.97 -19.20 -6.04
N ARG A 534 -30.83 -18.23 -6.41
CA ARG A 534 -32.04 -18.51 -7.22
C ARG A 534 -31.66 -19.10 -8.58
N ASP A 535 -30.71 -18.48 -9.28
CA ASP A 535 -30.25 -18.97 -10.58
C ASP A 535 -29.63 -20.38 -10.47
N MET A 536 -28.91 -20.66 -9.37
CA MET A 536 -28.41 -22.00 -9.04
C MET A 536 -29.55 -23.00 -8.86
N PHE A 537 -30.58 -22.68 -8.06
CA PHE A 537 -31.74 -23.54 -7.86
C PHE A 537 -32.54 -23.78 -9.15
N ASP A 538 -32.68 -22.75 -9.99
CA ASP A 538 -33.33 -22.86 -11.29
C ASP A 538 -32.57 -23.84 -12.21
N ASN A 539 -31.23 -23.80 -12.20
CA ASN A 539 -30.39 -24.78 -12.90
C ASN A 539 -30.55 -26.19 -12.33
N CYS A 540 -30.61 -26.36 -11.00
CA CYS A 540 -30.88 -27.67 -10.38
C CYS A 540 -32.26 -28.22 -10.79
N LEU A 541 -33.29 -27.37 -10.81
CA LEU A 541 -34.64 -27.74 -11.25
C LEU A 541 -34.66 -28.11 -12.74
N LYS A 542 -33.89 -27.40 -13.56
CA LYS A 542 -33.74 -27.72 -14.99
C LYS A 542 -33.07 -29.08 -15.18
N ILE A 543 -32.01 -29.37 -14.42
CA ILE A 543 -31.31 -30.66 -14.49
C ILE A 543 -32.24 -31.81 -14.11
N THR A 544 -32.94 -31.68 -12.98
CA THR A 544 -33.87 -32.71 -12.50
C THR A 544 -35.04 -32.94 -13.45
N LYS A 545 -35.59 -31.88 -14.06
CA LYS A 545 -36.62 -31.99 -15.10
C LYS A 545 -36.13 -32.74 -16.34
N MET A 546 -34.96 -32.36 -16.87
CA MET A 546 -34.38 -33.03 -18.04
C MET A 546 -34.07 -34.51 -17.76
N ALA A 547 -33.63 -34.85 -16.55
CA ALA A 547 -33.41 -36.25 -16.16
C ALA A 547 -34.71 -37.05 -16.02
N ALA A 548 -35.80 -36.41 -15.55
CA ALA A 548 -37.12 -37.04 -15.45
C ALA A 548 -37.73 -37.32 -16.83
N GLU A 549 -37.49 -36.47 -17.84
CA GLU A 549 -37.96 -36.68 -19.21
C GLU A 549 -37.38 -37.97 -19.86
N GLU A 550 -36.12 -38.33 -19.57
CA GLU A 550 -35.52 -39.58 -20.08
C GLU A 550 -36.10 -40.85 -19.43
N ARG A 551 -36.66 -40.73 -18.22
CA ARG A 551 -37.32 -41.84 -17.51
C ARG A 551 -38.82 -41.57 -17.45
N PRO A 552 -39.61 -41.90 -18.50
CA PRO A 552 -41.03 -42.08 -18.27
C PRO A 552 -41.17 -43.17 -17.20
N PHE A 553 -41.80 -42.82 -16.08
CA PHE A 553 -42.04 -43.71 -14.96
C PHE A 553 -42.84 -44.92 -15.46
N ARG A 554 -42.16 -46.04 -15.76
CA ARG A 554 -42.85 -47.32 -15.98
C ARG A 554 -43.28 -47.79 -14.60
N GLN A 555 -44.58 -47.82 -14.33
CA GLN A 555 -45.11 -48.47 -13.13
C GLN A 555 -44.50 -49.87 -13.04
N CYS A 556 -43.74 -50.14 -11.97
CA CYS A 556 -43.28 -51.48 -11.68
C CYS A 556 -44.52 -52.35 -11.45
N VAL A 557 -44.92 -53.12 -12.45
CA VAL A 557 -45.77 -54.28 -12.23
C VAL A 557 -44.92 -55.24 -11.40
N GLN A 558 -45.23 -55.39 -10.11
CA GLN A 558 -44.62 -56.42 -9.28
C GLN A 558 -45.05 -57.78 -9.81
N GLU A 559 -44.31 -58.34 -10.75
CA GLU A 559 -44.39 -59.77 -11.03
C GLU A 559 -43.68 -60.50 -9.89
N CYS A 560 -44.45 -60.98 -8.90
CA CYS A 560 -43.97 -61.92 -7.91
C CYS A 560 -43.39 -63.15 -8.62
N PRO A 561 -42.11 -63.53 -8.42
CA PRO A 561 -41.54 -64.71 -9.03
C PRO A 561 -41.95 -65.97 -8.23
N MET A 562 -43.24 -66.29 -8.21
CA MET A 562 -43.73 -67.59 -7.76
C MET A 562 -43.93 -68.49 -8.98
N LYS A 563 -42.86 -69.07 -9.55
CA LYS A 563 -43.01 -70.21 -10.50
C LYS A 563 -41.76 -71.07 -10.75
N LEU A 564 -40.67 -70.91 -9.99
CA LEU A 564 -39.44 -71.71 -10.19
C LEU A 564 -39.06 -72.66 -9.04
N MET A 565 -39.90 -72.82 -8.02
CA MET A 565 -39.63 -73.71 -6.87
C MET A 565 -40.39 -75.05 -6.89
N GLN A 566 -41.24 -75.30 -7.87
CA GLN A 566 -41.96 -76.57 -7.97
C GLN A 566 -41.30 -77.48 -9.01
N HIS A 567 -40.20 -78.18 -8.67
CA HIS A 567 -39.79 -79.47 -9.27
C HIS A 567 -38.49 -79.98 -8.63
N ARG A 568 -38.45 -80.13 -7.29
CA ARG A 568 -37.59 -81.13 -6.65
C ARG A 568 -38.38 -81.77 -5.52
N GLY A 569 -38.54 -83.09 -5.63
CA GLY A 569 -39.40 -83.89 -4.78
C GLY A 569 -39.05 -83.75 -3.30
N MET A 570 -40.07 -83.41 -2.51
CA MET A 570 -40.14 -83.68 -1.09
C MET A 570 -41.43 -84.47 -0.86
N PRO A 571 -41.40 -85.58 -0.10
CA PRO A 571 -42.59 -86.39 0.13
C PRO A 571 -43.59 -85.65 1.01
N ALA A 572 -44.87 -85.83 0.69
CA ALA A 572 -46.00 -85.23 1.38
C ALA A 572 -46.06 -85.69 2.85
N ILE A 573 -45.98 -84.74 3.78
CA ILE A 573 -46.48 -84.93 5.13
C ILE A 573 -47.79 -84.15 5.21
N ALA A 574 -48.86 -84.90 5.46
CA ALA A 574 -50.17 -84.39 5.71
C ALA A 574 -50.21 -83.68 7.07
N SER A 575 -50.66 -82.43 7.08
CA SER A 575 -51.36 -81.85 8.22
C SER A 575 -52.28 -80.76 7.68
N GLN A 576 -53.55 -81.12 7.61
CA GLN A 576 -54.66 -80.17 7.56
C GLN A 576 -54.56 -79.27 8.78
N GLU A 577 -54.65 -77.95 8.60
CA GLU A 577 -55.36 -77.07 9.52
C GLU A 577 -55.63 -75.76 8.80
N THR A 578 -56.90 -75.60 8.44
CA THR A 578 -57.58 -74.37 8.05
C THR A 578 -57.33 -73.29 9.09
N ILE A 579 -56.69 -72.19 8.67
CA ILE A 579 -56.73 -70.92 9.40
C ILE A 579 -57.19 -69.85 8.43
N GLU A 580 -58.35 -69.29 8.76
CA GLU A 580 -59.04 -68.22 8.06
C GLU A 580 -58.19 -66.95 8.02
N LEU A 581 -58.10 -66.34 6.84
CA LEU A 581 -57.60 -64.96 6.70
C LEU A 581 -58.65 -63.97 7.21
N PRO A 582 -58.29 -63.02 8.11
CA PRO A 582 -59.02 -61.79 8.24
C PRO A 582 -58.46 -60.73 7.29
N ALA A 583 -59.38 -59.90 6.83
CA ALA A 583 -59.20 -58.80 5.91
C ALA A 583 -58.17 -57.75 6.37
N HIS A 584 -57.61 -57.08 5.36
CA HIS A 584 -56.89 -55.83 5.47
C HIS A 584 -57.58 -54.81 6.40
N SER A 585 -56.87 -54.35 7.42
CA SER A 585 -57.05 -53.02 8.01
C SER A 585 -55.68 -52.35 8.12
N CYS A 586 -55.47 -51.31 7.31
CA CYS A 586 -54.41 -50.35 7.51
C CYS A 586 -54.75 -49.55 8.77
N GLU A 587 -54.01 -49.76 9.85
CA GLU A 587 -53.88 -48.77 10.92
C GLU A 587 -52.40 -48.47 11.12
N GLU A 588 -52.04 -47.21 10.89
CA GLU A 588 -50.77 -46.62 11.30
C GLU A 588 -50.67 -46.67 12.83
N SER A 589 -49.79 -47.54 13.33
CA SER A 589 -49.29 -47.44 14.71
C SER A 589 -47.83 -46.99 14.69
N PRO A 590 -47.45 -45.99 15.50
CA PRO A 590 -46.09 -45.46 15.51
C PRO A 590 -45.14 -46.44 16.22
N LEU A 591 -44.01 -46.72 15.57
CA LEU A 591 -42.95 -47.58 16.13
C LEU A 591 -42.34 -46.95 17.40
N PRO A 592 -41.99 -47.77 18.41
CA PRO A 592 -41.34 -47.30 19.63
C PRO A 592 -39.89 -46.88 19.38
N ALA A 593 -39.43 -45.87 20.12
CA ALA A 593 -38.08 -45.32 20.07
C ALA A 593 -37.00 -46.38 20.34
N GLY A 594 -36.41 -46.91 19.27
CA GLY A 594 -35.19 -47.71 19.32
C GLY A 594 -33.97 -46.82 19.54
N ARG A 595 -33.21 -47.10 20.60
CA ARG A 595 -31.90 -46.50 20.89
C ARG A 595 -30.95 -46.68 19.69
N CYS A 596 -30.37 -45.58 19.21
CA CYS A 596 -29.28 -45.61 18.25
C CYS A 596 -28.02 -46.27 18.86
N PRO A 597 -27.33 -47.18 18.15
CA PRO A 597 -25.94 -47.47 18.44
C PRO A 597 -25.09 -46.25 18.07
N SER A 598 -24.22 -45.83 18.99
CA SER A 598 -23.28 -44.73 18.80
C SER A 598 -22.36 -45.01 17.61
N LEU A 599 -22.47 -44.20 16.56
CA LEU A 599 -21.50 -44.12 15.48
C LEU A 599 -20.16 -43.61 16.05
N GLN A 600 -19.18 -44.50 16.12
CA GLN A 600 -17.78 -44.11 16.24
C GLN A 600 -17.39 -43.36 14.96
N THR A 601 -16.98 -42.10 15.13
CA THR A 601 -16.29 -41.30 14.11
C THR A 601 -14.99 -42.00 13.69
N PRO A 602 -14.77 -42.33 12.41
CA PRO A 602 -13.42 -42.59 11.92
C PRO A 602 -12.68 -41.25 11.78
N SER A 603 -11.55 -41.17 12.48
CA SER A 603 -10.56 -40.11 12.36
C SER A 603 -10.02 -40.05 10.92
N GLN A 604 -9.99 -38.84 10.37
CA GLN A 604 -9.20 -38.50 9.19
C GLN A 604 -7.71 -38.63 9.52
N GLU A 605 -7.00 -39.57 8.89
CA GLU A 605 -5.55 -39.49 8.73
C GLU A 605 -5.15 -39.86 7.28
N GLU A 606 -4.62 -38.83 6.63
CA GLU A 606 -3.54 -38.80 5.64
C GLU A 606 -3.28 -40.02 4.74
N TRP A 607 -3.60 -39.84 3.45
CA TRP A 607 -2.97 -40.57 2.36
C TRP A 607 -1.55 -40.03 2.15
N LYS A 608 -0.54 -40.85 2.41
CA LYS A 608 0.82 -40.70 1.85
C LYS A 608 1.12 -41.89 0.95
N CYS A 609 1.51 -41.55 -0.28
CA CYS A 609 1.96 -42.46 -1.32
C CYS A 609 3.10 -43.38 -0.86
N ALA A 610 3.00 -44.65 -1.26
CA ALA A 610 4.10 -45.60 -1.26
C ALA A 610 5.11 -45.31 -2.39
N PRO A 611 6.40 -45.66 -2.22
CA PRO A 611 7.33 -45.83 -3.32
C PRO A 611 7.37 -47.30 -3.80
N GLU A 612 7.48 -47.46 -5.12
CA GLU A 612 7.78 -48.72 -5.79
C GLU A 612 9.30 -49.02 -5.69
N ASP A 613 9.64 -50.23 -5.27
CA ASP A 613 10.97 -50.84 -5.49
C ASP A 613 10.80 -52.01 -6.47
N GLN A 614 11.50 -51.96 -7.60
CA GLN A 614 11.87 -53.13 -8.39
C GLN A 614 13.37 -53.11 -8.69
N GLN A 615 13.96 -54.27 -8.42
CA GLN A 615 15.35 -54.65 -8.57
C GLN A 615 15.80 -54.65 -10.04
N SER A 616 17.05 -54.26 -10.32
CA SER A 616 18.02 -55.14 -11.00
C SER A 616 19.41 -54.50 -11.22
N ALA A 617 20.41 -55.31 -10.88
CA ALA A 617 21.70 -55.53 -11.55
C ALA A 617 22.72 -54.38 -11.78
N SER A 618 23.81 -54.48 -11.01
CA SER A 618 25.21 -54.61 -11.47
C SER A 618 25.68 -53.72 -12.64
N PHE A 619 26.65 -52.82 -12.37
CA PHE A 619 27.97 -52.85 -13.02
C PHE A 619 29.02 -52.03 -12.24
N LYS A 620 30.25 -52.55 -12.23
CA LYS A 620 31.48 -51.99 -11.67
C LYS A 620 31.96 -50.77 -12.46
N THR A 621 32.49 -49.73 -11.81
CA THR A 621 33.86 -49.17 -11.92
C THR A 621 33.92 -47.73 -11.38
N ALA A 622 34.95 -47.45 -10.59
CA ALA A 622 35.46 -46.10 -10.28
C ALA A 622 36.63 -45.79 -11.27
N PRO A 623 37.38 -44.67 -11.17
CA PRO A 623 37.09 -43.28 -10.77
C PRO A 623 37.69 -42.23 -11.77
N SER A 624 37.25 -40.96 -11.79
CA SER A 624 38.17 -39.83 -12.08
C SER A 624 37.60 -38.44 -11.82
N LYS A 625 38.24 -37.74 -10.87
CA LYS A 625 38.83 -36.39 -10.87
C LYS A 625 38.07 -35.15 -11.39
N SER A 626 38.34 -34.05 -10.67
CA SER A 626 38.38 -32.62 -11.06
C SER A 626 37.03 -31.96 -11.38
N ASP A 627 36.70 -30.73 -10.98
CA ASP A 627 37.48 -29.64 -10.40
C ASP A 627 36.66 -28.79 -9.42
N THR A 628 37.38 -28.30 -8.42
CA THR A 628 36.98 -27.26 -7.48
C THR A 628 37.01 -25.91 -8.20
N THR A 629 35.92 -25.16 -8.20
CA THR A 629 35.95 -23.71 -8.47
C THR A 629 35.10 -22.99 -7.44
N LEU A 630 35.79 -22.42 -6.46
CA LEU A 630 35.30 -21.38 -5.56
C LEU A 630 35.33 -20.05 -6.31
N GLN A 631 34.25 -19.26 -6.22
CA GLN A 631 34.25 -17.80 -6.02
C GLN A 631 32.80 -17.31 -5.73
N PRO A 632 32.64 -16.16 -5.05
CA PRO A 632 31.70 -16.00 -3.95
C PRO A 632 30.39 -15.31 -4.33
N ALA A 633 29.31 -15.71 -3.66
CA ALA A 633 28.03 -15.01 -3.71
C ALA A 633 28.07 -13.75 -2.86
N ILE A 634 27.82 -12.62 -3.52
CA ILE A 634 27.64 -11.28 -2.97
C ILE A 634 26.37 -11.27 -2.11
N SER A 635 26.53 -10.84 -0.86
CA SER A 635 25.46 -10.58 0.09
C SER A 635 24.65 -9.35 -0.32
N HIS A 636 23.34 -9.50 -0.48
CA HIS A 636 22.40 -8.39 -0.37
C HIS A 636 21.43 -8.65 0.78
N HIS A 637 21.50 -7.73 1.74
CA HIS A 637 20.72 -7.69 2.97
C HIS A 637 19.21 -7.73 2.71
N SER A 638 18.59 -8.76 3.29
CA SER A 638 17.16 -8.86 3.53
C SER A 638 16.71 -7.89 4.62
N GLN A 639 15.55 -7.31 4.36
CA GLN A 639 14.72 -6.45 5.20
C GLN A 639 14.54 -6.97 6.63
N ARG A 640 14.62 -6.05 7.60
CA ARG A 640 14.16 -6.24 8.98
C ARG A 640 12.87 -5.44 9.17
N ALA A 641 11.73 -6.12 9.04
CA ALA A 641 10.45 -5.63 9.53
C ALA A 641 10.33 -5.97 11.02
N ALA A 642 10.05 -4.97 11.85
CA ALA A 642 9.74 -5.16 13.26
C ALA A 642 8.23 -5.31 13.45
N ALA A 643 7.83 -6.46 14.02
CA ALA A 643 6.54 -6.73 14.64
C ALA A 643 6.23 -5.66 15.72
N GLY A 644 4.99 -5.24 15.95
CA GLY A 644 3.85 -6.08 16.36
C GLY A 644 3.55 -5.74 17.82
N ARG A 645 2.58 -4.85 18.05
CA ARG A 645 2.04 -4.52 19.38
C ARG A 645 0.68 -5.20 19.52
N ASP A 646 0.67 -6.33 20.21
CA ASP A 646 -0.55 -6.96 20.70
C ASP A 646 -1.18 -6.10 21.80
N ARG A 647 -2.45 -5.75 21.61
CA ARG A 647 -3.29 -5.14 22.65
C ARG A 647 -4.19 -6.23 23.23
N SER A 648 -3.94 -6.52 24.49
CA SER A 648 -4.77 -7.35 25.35
C SER A 648 -6.15 -6.71 25.55
N VAL A 649 -7.18 -7.53 25.43
CA VAL A 649 -8.57 -7.22 25.74
C VAL A 649 -8.78 -7.55 27.22
N TYR A 650 -8.89 -6.52 28.08
CA TYR A 650 -9.48 -6.66 29.41
C TYR A 650 -10.86 -5.99 29.39
N THR A 651 -11.88 -6.82 29.59
CA THR A 651 -13.27 -6.42 29.83
C THR A 651 -13.47 -6.26 31.34
N LEU A 652 -13.67 -5.02 31.79
CA LEU A 652 -14.23 -4.72 33.11
C LEU A 652 -15.54 -3.97 32.92
N SER A 653 -16.59 -4.54 33.48
CA SER A 653 -17.95 -3.99 33.57
C SER A 653 -18.24 -3.61 35.03
N ARG A 654 -19.21 -2.68 35.19
CA ARG A 654 -19.68 -1.97 36.42
C ARG A 654 -18.96 -0.64 36.66
N SER A 655 -19.60 0.47 37.02
CA SER A 655 -21.00 0.76 37.38
C SER A 655 -21.26 2.27 37.32
N SER A 656 -22.53 2.61 37.09
CA SER A 656 -23.18 3.91 37.30
C SER A 656 -22.71 4.70 38.54
N ALA A 657 -22.40 5.99 38.38
CA ALA A 657 -22.97 7.09 39.18
C ALA A 657 -22.45 8.48 38.72
N ARG A 658 -23.40 9.42 38.59
CA ARG A 658 -23.28 10.90 38.69
C ARG A 658 -22.38 11.63 37.68
N GLY A 659 -23.04 12.33 36.75
CA GLY A 659 -22.41 13.32 35.88
C GLY A 659 -21.98 14.58 36.65
N PRO A 660 -20.93 15.29 36.21
CA PRO A 660 -20.65 16.63 36.68
C PRO A 660 -21.37 17.70 35.85
N ASP A 661 -21.89 18.67 36.59
CA ASP A 661 -22.60 19.87 36.19
C ASP A 661 -21.77 20.76 35.24
N LEU A 662 -22.33 21.13 34.08
CA LEU A 662 -21.72 21.96 33.04
C LEU A 662 -22.16 23.43 33.16
N THR A 663 -21.99 24.02 34.35
CA THR A 663 -22.32 25.44 34.56
C THR A 663 -21.24 26.16 35.36
N ARG A 664 -20.04 26.33 34.77
CA ARG A 664 -19.11 27.40 35.17
C ARG A 664 -18.38 27.98 33.97
N CYS A 665 -19.04 28.93 33.33
CA CYS A 665 -18.40 29.95 32.51
C CYS A 665 -17.61 30.89 33.42
N TRP A 666 -16.29 30.97 33.24
CA TRP A 666 -15.50 32.13 33.66
C TRP A 666 -14.59 32.53 32.50
N THR A 667 -14.90 33.67 31.93
CA THR A 667 -14.13 34.42 30.94
C THR A 667 -12.83 34.90 31.59
N SER A 668 -11.68 34.45 31.09
CA SER A 668 -10.39 35.07 31.37
C SER A 668 -9.96 35.94 30.16
N PRO A 669 -9.57 37.21 30.38
CA PRO A 669 -9.06 38.08 29.31
C PRO A 669 -7.61 37.74 28.93
N PRO A 670 -7.16 38.09 27.71
CA PRO A 670 -5.85 37.69 27.20
C PRO A 670 -4.72 38.48 27.87
N GLN A 671 -3.77 37.76 28.47
CA GLN A 671 -2.49 38.33 28.88
C GLN A 671 -1.53 38.39 27.68
N THR A 672 -1.18 39.61 27.27
CA THR A 672 0.00 39.91 26.46
C THR A 672 1.26 39.71 27.30
N GLN A 673 2.10 38.74 26.93
CA GLN A 673 3.51 38.74 27.30
C GLN A 673 4.36 38.40 26.08
N ALA A 674 4.89 39.45 25.45
CA ALA A 674 6.06 39.35 24.61
C ALA A 674 7.26 39.01 25.51
N LYS A 675 7.74 37.76 25.46
CA LYS A 675 9.05 37.39 25.99
C LYS A 675 10.03 37.41 24.83
N ALA A 676 10.88 38.44 24.81
CA ALA A 676 12.09 38.45 24.01
C ALA A 676 13.00 37.30 24.50
N ALA A 677 13.19 36.29 23.67
CA ALA A 677 14.23 35.30 23.86
C ALA A 677 15.56 35.94 23.52
N ASN A 678 16.35 36.28 24.55
CA ASN A 678 17.78 36.52 24.40
C ASN A 678 18.44 35.19 23.99
N ILE A 679 18.81 35.08 22.73
CA ILE A 679 19.67 34.00 22.25
C ILE A 679 21.09 34.30 22.74
N PRO A 680 21.77 33.40 23.46
CA PRO A 680 23.17 33.58 23.81
C PRO A 680 24.04 33.50 22.56
N VAL A 681 24.81 34.56 22.33
CA VAL A 681 25.92 34.59 21.36
C VAL A 681 26.95 33.55 21.77
N ILE A 682 27.05 32.46 21.00
CA ILE A 682 28.14 31.50 21.11
C ILE A 682 29.37 32.15 20.47
N SER A 683 30.25 32.67 21.31
CA SER A 683 31.62 33.02 20.95
C SER A 683 32.52 31.79 21.10
N SER A 684 32.89 31.15 19.99
CA SER A 684 34.21 30.53 19.76
C SER A 684 34.18 29.69 18.48
N ILE A 685 34.75 30.19 17.40
CA ILE A 685 35.29 29.33 16.34
C ILE A 685 36.73 29.77 16.11
N ASN A 686 37.64 28.84 16.38
CA ASN A 686 39.07 28.95 16.20
C ASN A 686 39.39 29.23 14.73
N GLN A 687 40.03 30.38 14.46
CA GLN A 687 40.77 30.60 13.22
C GLN A 687 42.11 29.89 13.32
N LYS A 688 42.19 28.70 12.73
CA LYS A 688 43.36 28.10 12.11
C LYS A 688 42.86 26.94 11.25
N ASP A 689 43.41 26.85 10.05
CA ASP A 689 43.18 25.80 9.04
C ASP A 689 42.04 26.06 8.04
N ALA A 690 42.28 27.00 7.12
CA ALA A 690 41.70 26.96 5.78
C ALA A 690 42.61 27.71 4.79
N ALA A 691 43.81 27.16 4.56
CA ALA A 691 44.58 27.44 3.35
C ALA A 691 44.26 26.34 2.33
N HIS A 692 44.19 26.72 1.04
CA HIS A 692 43.85 25.92 -0.14
C HIS A 692 42.36 25.85 -0.51
N GLN A 693 41.94 26.79 -1.36
CA GLN A 693 41.47 26.50 -2.73
C GLN A 693 41.05 27.82 -3.39
N SER A 694 41.89 28.32 -4.29
CA SER A 694 41.57 29.41 -5.19
C SER A 694 40.93 28.86 -6.47
N PRO A 695 39.76 29.36 -6.91
CA PRO A 695 39.28 29.10 -8.26
C PRO A 695 40.01 30.04 -9.24
N LYS A 696 40.72 29.44 -10.21
CA LYS A 696 41.30 30.12 -11.38
C LYS A 696 40.18 30.71 -12.27
N PRO A 697 40.32 31.93 -12.81
CA PRO A 697 39.49 32.41 -13.90
C PRO A 697 40.06 31.91 -15.23
N PHE A 698 39.27 31.17 -16.01
CA PHE A 698 39.54 30.91 -17.43
C PHE A 698 39.02 32.09 -18.25
N GLY A 699 39.94 32.89 -18.79
CA GLY A 699 39.66 33.82 -19.89
C GLY A 699 39.89 33.13 -21.26
N PRO A 700 39.28 33.64 -22.34
CA PRO A 700 39.33 33.03 -23.67
C PRO A 700 40.68 33.29 -24.38
N ALA A 701 41.11 32.31 -25.16
CA ALA A 701 42.33 32.33 -25.96
C ALA A 701 42.25 33.34 -27.12
N LYS A 702 43.39 34.00 -27.37
CA LYS A 702 43.64 34.97 -28.44
C LYS A 702 43.74 34.29 -29.82
N LEU A 703 43.23 34.99 -30.83
CA LEU A 703 43.70 34.88 -32.22
C LEU A 703 45.12 35.46 -32.31
N GLU A 704 46.02 34.71 -32.95
CA GLU A 704 47.27 35.23 -33.52
C GLU A 704 47.12 35.35 -35.04
N GLN A 705 47.53 36.49 -35.57
CA GLN A 705 48.05 36.68 -36.92
C GLN A 705 49.20 37.66 -36.80
N PHE A 706 50.35 37.35 -37.40
CA PHE A 706 51.11 38.22 -38.31
C PHE A 706 52.31 37.40 -38.81
N ASP A 707 52.49 37.32 -40.14
CA ASP A 707 53.63 36.70 -40.81
C ASP A 707 53.35 35.31 -41.41
#